data_AF-A0A9W7FKS7-F1
#
_entry.id   AF-A0A9W7FKS7-F1
#
_cell.length_a   1.000
_cell.length_b   1.000
_cell.length_c   1.000
_cell.angle_alpha   90.00
_cell.angle_beta   90.00
_cell.angle_gamma   90.00
#
_symmetry.space_group_name_H-M   'P 1'
#
loop_
_entity.id
_entity.type
_entity.pdbx_description
1 polymer ?
#
loop_
_entity_poly.entity_id
_entity_poly.type
_entity_poly.pdbx_seq_one_letter_code
_entity_poly.pdbx_strand_id
1 'polypeptide(L)'
;MSLLSLIYDGGDASTLPTLSVLDQRKVPHAKEFIPIKSSEDAHSVIKNMNVRGAPLIALVALLGLTVDLASTQQNKDYALEKIEFLKTSRPTAVNLFNAMEELTSSLNSPFCSTPKPADVLAVTKAMAERYLAEDLAANKALGDFGAAAVKSMYPNTDKFNIMTICNTGSLATAGHGTALGIIRSLHSTSSVESVGILETRPYNQGARLTAFEAVEEKWPNSTLIVDSATPSYIQKIGQVHCAVVGADRVAKNGDTANKIGTYHLALHCKFMGVPFYVASPTTTLDTNIESGDSIIIEERPADELRQASNAPPTIDTWNPAFDVTPAALITGIVTEKGVIYPDSEGKFDVIKFLADPSSTPASPPLPTPLLPPPSASAFLTTSTVPSYVYSNLSALTEVFPPSTTPSSLTAEEINGGNLNYAFVVKNSDSNSVFVKQAPDFVKCLGKEAKLHKERMELEVKTFETWLETSPACSPYLPKIYNFDVDTETFIMEFLGDCEMLEHRLITSPTFTPAIAAGLGEFMGLTHSATHVSKIEFGVAADYFVKFKNEALRGLQLEYVFTKAFAEGGEKAKVLSESPKFMEGVAEMKRLYVGKQADNLALCHGDLHPGSVMINNDSSKVKIIDPEFAIYGPPGLDLGSLLSGVILATLHHKYLSNDITAIKGLKAFVTDFIANYRKSAAALGHSVLDKIVSDGIGFCSCEVARTALGFAGGRLWLQFDDAELKEMALAATVLCARKLMNERENGMAALEAAFDGLL
;
A
#
# COMPACT_ATOMS: atom_id res chain seq x y z
N MET A 1 -8.17 7.55 -36.30
CA MET A 1 -8.22 6.08 -36.14
C MET A 1 -7.09 5.50 -36.96
N SER A 2 -6.14 4.77 -36.36
CA SER A 2 -4.98 4.23 -37.10
C SER A 2 -4.95 2.71 -37.24
N LEU A 3 -5.76 1.95 -36.47
CA LEU A 3 -5.74 0.48 -36.52
C LEU A 3 -7.04 -0.11 -37.05
N LEU A 4 -6.96 -0.85 -38.15
CA LEU A 4 -8.07 -1.51 -38.84
C LEU A 4 -7.85 -3.03 -38.88
N SER A 5 -8.89 -3.79 -38.59
CA SER A 5 -8.92 -5.26 -38.72
C SER A 5 -9.32 -5.73 -40.12
N LEU A 6 -10.05 -4.88 -40.85
CA LEU A 6 -10.43 -5.08 -42.25
C LEU A 6 -10.39 -3.75 -43.00
N ILE A 7 -10.25 -3.84 -44.32
CA ILE A 7 -10.38 -2.76 -45.28
C ILE A 7 -11.48 -3.20 -46.25
N TYR A 8 -12.58 -2.46 -46.25
CA TYR A 8 -13.71 -2.71 -47.15
C TYR A 8 -13.99 -1.47 -47.98
N ASP A 9 -14.12 -1.68 -49.29
CA ASP A 9 -14.65 -0.71 -50.23
C ASP A 9 -15.91 -1.30 -50.84
N GLY A 10 -17.06 -0.64 -50.67
CA GLY A 10 -18.34 -1.10 -51.19
C GLY A 10 -18.41 -1.10 -52.72
N GLY A 11 -17.52 -0.40 -53.40
CA GLY A 11 -17.59 -0.15 -54.84
C GLY A 11 -18.81 0.71 -55.22
N ASP A 12 -18.80 1.18 -56.46
CA ASP A 12 -19.84 2.01 -57.06
C ASP A 12 -20.42 1.39 -58.35
N ALA A 13 -21.14 2.18 -59.16
CA ALA A 13 -21.69 1.70 -60.43
C ALA A 13 -20.62 1.20 -61.43
N SER A 14 -19.35 1.51 -61.21
CA SER A 14 -18.22 1.21 -62.10
C SER A 14 -17.18 0.27 -61.49
N THR A 15 -17.28 -0.06 -60.21
CA THR A 15 -16.27 -0.83 -59.46
C THR A 15 -16.92 -1.89 -58.56
N LEU A 16 -16.32 -3.08 -58.50
CA LEU A 16 -16.80 -4.16 -57.63
C LEU A 16 -16.37 -3.90 -56.17
N PRO A 17 -17.16 -4.35 -55.17
CA PRO A 17 -16.74 -4.31 -53.78
C PRO A 17 -15.45 -5.12 -53.58
N THR A 18 -14.59 -4.64 -52.68
CA THR A 18 -13.35 -5.31 -52.31
C THR A 18 -13.22 -5.43 -50.80
N LEU A 19 -12.61 -6.52 -50.34
CA LEU A 19 -12.36 -6.79 -48.93
C LEU A 19 -10.92 -7.26 -48.75
N SER A 20 -10.25 -6.74 -47.73
CA SER A 20 -9.01 -7.31 -47.21
C SER A 20 -9.03 -7.35 -45.69
N VAL A 21 -8.47 -8.39 -45.08
CA VAL A 21 -8.47 -8.58 -43.62
C VAL A 21 -7.05 -8.66 -43.09
N LEU A 22 -6.79 -8.11 -41.90
CA LEU A 22 -5.49 -8.21 -41.26
C LEU A 22 -5.20 -9.65 -40.84
N ASP A 23 -4.03 -10.21 -41.20
CA ASP A 23 -3.59 -11.51 -40.68
C ASP A 23 -3.13 -11.38 -39.23
N GLN A 24 -4.06 -11.57 -38.29
CA GLN A 24 -3.81 -11.43 -36.86
C GLN A 24 -2.82 -12.47 -36.31
N ARG A 25 -2.45 -13.50 -37.08
CA ARG A 25 -1.42 -14.47 -36.68
C ARG A 25 -0.02 -13.89 -36.81
N LYS A 26 0.17 -12.91 -37.69
CA LYS A 26 1.46 -12.24 -37.90
C LYS A 26 1.71 -11.05 -36.97
N VAL A 27 0.65 -10.50 -36.37
CA VAL A 27 0.75 -9.49 -35.32
C VAL A 27 1.34 -10.14 -34.05
N PRO A 28 2.33 -9.51 -33.37
CA PRO A 28 2.77 -8.11 -33.48
C PRO A 28 3.90 -7.82 -34.49
N HIS A 29 4.45 -8.83 -35.18
CA HIS A 29 5.67 -8.67 -35.98
C HIS A 29 5.43 -8.07 -37.36
N ALA A 30 4.25 -8.25 -37.95
CA ALA A 30 3.90 -7.68 -39.24
C ALA A 30 2.41 -7.30 -39.33
N LYS A 31 2.13 -6.20 -40.05
CA LYS A 31 0.79 -5.75 -40.44
C LYS A 31 0.54 -6.10 -41.90
N GLU A 32 0.07 -7.31 -42.15
CA GLU A 32 -0.22 -7.79 -43.51
C GLU A 32 -1.72 -8.01 -43.72
N PHE A 33 -2.24 -7.57 -44.86
CA PHE A 33 -3.63 -7.75 -45.24
C PHE A 33 -3.78 -8.85 -46.28
N ILE A 34 -4.72 -9.75 -46.05
CA ILE A 34 -5.09 -10.85 -46.95
C ILE A 34 -6.31 -10.39 -47.78
N PRO A 35 -6.21 -10.34 -49.11
CA PRO A 35 -7.37 -10.04 -49.96
C PRO A 35 -8.35 -11.20 -49.92
N ILE A 36 -9.64 -10.89 -49.76
CA ILE A 36 -10.74 -11.87 -49.76
C ILE A 36 -11.47 -11.73 -51.09
N LYS A 37 -11.43 -12.78 -51.92
CA LYS A 37 -12.01 -12.77 -53.27
C LYS A 37 -13.23 -13.67 -53.41
N SER A 38 -13.46 -14.57 -52.46
CA SER A 38 -14.62 -15.47 -52.46
C SER A 38 -15.08 -15.87 -51.06
N SER A 39 -16.22 -16.57 -50.99
CA SER A 39 -16.74 -17.14 -49.74
C SER A 39 -15.79 -18.19 -49.13
N GLU A 40 -15.03 -18.91 -49.96
CA GLU A 40 -13.98 -19.84 -49.52
C GLU A 40 -12.81 -19.12 -48.83
N ASP A 41 -12.38 -17.98 -49.36
CA ASP A 41 -11.35 -17.16 -48.72
C ASP A 41 -11.83 -16.68 -47.35
N ALA A 42 -13.06 -16.17 -47.28
CA ALA A 42 -13.68 -15.71 -46.04
C ALA A 42 -13.80 -16.83 -45.00
N HIS A 43 -14.27 -18.01 -45.42
CA HIS A 43 -14.32 -19.20 -44.58
C HIS A 43 -12.94 -19.59 -44.05
N SER A 44 -11.94 -19.61 -44.93
CA SER A 44 -10.57 -20.01 -44.61
C SER A 44 -9.94 -19.08 -43.58
N VAL A 45 -10.05 -17.75 -43.75
CA VAL A 45 -9.46 -16.78 -42.79
C VAL A 45 -10.14 -16.81 -41.42
N ILE A 46 -11.44 -17.11 -41.38
CA ILE A 46 -12.19 -17.30 -40.13
C ILE A 46 -11.75 -18.60 -39.44
N LYS A 47 -11.75 -19.71 -40.17
CA LYS A 47 -11.41 -21.05 -39.65
C LYS A 47 -9.97 -21.13 -39.16
N ASN A 48 -9.02 -20.53 -39.89
CA ASN A 48 -7.60 -20.54 -39.57
C ASN A 48 -7.19 -19.47 -38.55
N MET A 49 -8.14 -18.73 -37.98
CA MET A 49 -7.91 -17.66 -37.01
C MET A 49 -6.99 -16.53 -37.51
N ASN A 50 -6.95 -16.29 -38.83
CA ASN A 50 -6.44 -15.02 -39.36
C ASN A 50 -7.28 -13.85 -38.84
N VAL A 51 -8.59 -14.07 -38.75
CA VAL A 51 -9.57 -13.15 -38.19
C VAL A 51 -10.19 -13.78 -36.95
N ARG A 52 -10.34 -13.00 -35.87
CA ARG A 52 -11.02 -13.42 -34.64
C ARG A 52 -11.78 -12.26 -33.98
N GLY A 53 -12.64 -12.60 -33.03
CA GLY A 53 -13.61 -11.70 -32.42
C GLY A 53 -14.99 -11.95 -33.02
N ALA A 54 -15.98 -12.25 -32.18
CA ALA A 54 -17.28 -12.72 -32.66
C ALA A 54 -17.99 -11.72 -33.60
N PRO A 55 -17.99 -10.40 -33.34
CA PRO A 55 -18.55 -9.43 -34.27
C PRO A 55 -17.78 -9.37 -35.60
N LEU A 56 -16.44 -9.36 -35.53
CA LEU A 56 -15.59 -9.28 -36.71
C LEU A 56 -15.73 -10.51 -37.62
N ILE A 57 -15.91 -11.70 -37.05
CA ILE A 57 -16.14 -12.93 -37.83
C ILE A 57 -17.43 -12.85 -38.64
N ALA A 58 -18.52 -12.38 -38.03
CA ALA A 58 -19.80 -12.20 -38.73
C ALA A 58 -19.69 -11.20 -39.88
N LEU A 59 -19.00 -10.07 -39.64
CA LEU A 59 -18.72 -9.06 -40.67
C LEU A 59 -17.91 -9.61 -41.84
N VAL A 60 -16.82 -10.32 -41.57
CA VAL A 60 -15.98 -10.90 -42.63
C VAL A 60 -16.75 -11.94 -43.45
N ALA A 61 -17.64 -12.71 -42.83
CA ALA A 61 -18.50 -13.64 -43.55
C ALA A 61 -19.51 -12.91 -44.47
N LEU A 62 -20.21 -11.88 -43.97
CA LEU A 62 -21.16 -11.09 -44.77
C LEU A 62 -20.48 -10.33 -45.91
N LEU A 63 -19.36 -9.66 -45.62
CA LEU A 63 -18.60 -8.89 -46.61
C LEU A 63 -17.92 -9.82 -47.62
N GLY A 64 -17.40 -10.98 -47.19
CA GLY A 64 -16.85 -12.00 -48.06
C GLY A 64 -17.86 -12.56 -49.04
N LEU A 65 -19.08 -12.88 -48.58
CA LEU A 65 -20.18 -13.29 -49.44
C LEU A 65 -20.60 -12.17 -50.41
N THR A 66 -20.58 -10.92 -49.96
CA THR A 66 -20.86 -9.75 -50.82
C THR A 66 -19.86 -9.66 -51.98
N VAL A 67 -18.56 -9.83 -51.70
CA VAL A 67 -17.51 -9.84 -52.73
C VAL A 67 -17.66 -11.02 -53.69
N ASP A 68 -17.95 -12.21 -53.15
CA ASP A 68 -18.18 -13.42 -53.94
C ASP A 68 -19.36 -13.24 -54.91
N LEU A 69 -20.51 -12.79 -54.42
CA LEU A 69 -21.71 -12.56 -55.23
C LEU A 69 -21.51 -11.45 -56.27
N ALA A 70 -20.76 -10.40 -55.94
CA ALA A 70 -20.47 -9.32 -56.88
C ALA A 70 -19.60 -9.79 -58.06
N SER A 71 -18.64 -10.68 -57.79
CA SER A 71 -17.75 -11.21 -58.82
C SER A 71 -18.38 -12.33 -59.66
N THR A 72 -19.21 -13.17 -59.04
CA THR A 72 -19.76 -14.38 -59.68
C THR A 72 -21.17 -14.18 -60.27
N GLN A 73 -21.89 -13.13 -59.84
CA GLN A 73 -23.27 -12.81 -60.24
C GLN A 73 -24.23 -14.00 -60.08
N GLN A 74 -24.10 -14.75 -58.99
CA GLN A 74 -24.89 -15.94 -58.72
C GLN A 74 -26.28 -15.63 -58.14
N ASN A 75 -27.14 -16.64 -58.15
CA ASN A 75 -28.54 -16.54 -57.72
C ASN A 75 -28.70 -16.76 -56.20
N LYS A 76 -29.95 -16.71 -55.75
CA LYS A 76 -30.32 -16.90 -54.35
C LYS A 76 -29.92 -18.28 -53.80
N ASP A 77 -30.10 -19.35 -54.57
CA ASP A 77 -29.81 -20.71 -54.10
C ASP A 77 -28.32 -20.88 -53.78
N TYR A 78 -27.45 -20.32 -54.63
CA TYR A 78 -26.02 -20.24 -54.35
C TYR A 78 -25.70 -19.44 -53.09
N ALA A 79 -26.34 -18.28 -52.89
CA ALA A 79 -26.15 -17.49 -51.69
C ALA A 79 -26.55 -18.25 -50.42
N LEU A 80 -27.67 -18.97 -50.44
CA LEU A 80 -28.13 -19.83 -49.33
C LEU A 80 -27.16 -20.98 -49.07
N GLU A 81 -26.62 -21.62 -50.11
CA GLU A 81 -25.58 -22.64 -49.98
C GLU A 81 -24.32 -22.07 -49.30
N LYS A 82 -23.86 -20.89 -49.73
CA LYS A 82 -22.68 -20.24 -49.15
C LYS A 82 -22.90 -19.76 -47.72
N ILE A 83 -24.11 -19.35 -47.37
CA ILE A 83 -24.47 -19.02 -46.00
C ILE A 83 -24.28 -20.24 -45.08
N GLU A 84 -24.82 -21.39 -45.45
CA GLU A 84 -24.65 -22.63 -44.68
C GLU A 84 -23.18 -23.08 -44.64
N PHE A 85 -22.45 -22.93 -45.75
CA PHE A 85 -21.02 -23.19 -45.77
C PHE A 85 -20.24 -22.28 -44.82
N LEU A 86 -20.49 -20.97 -44.82
CA LEU A 86 -19.81 -20.00 -43.95
C LEU A 86 -20.04 -20.29 -42.46
N LYS A 87 -21.24 -20.74 -42.07
CA LYS A 87 -21.54 -21.18 -40.69
C LYS A 87 -20.61 -22.30 -40.20
N THR A 88 -20.11 -23.15 -41.09
CA THR A 88 -19.17 -24.23 -40.73
C THR A 88 -17.76 -23.76 -40.40
N SER A 89 -17.42 -22.49 -40.66
CA SER A 89 -16.08 -21.96 -40.39
C SER A 89 -15.74 -21.98 -38.90
N ARG A 90 -16.68 -21.57 -38.04
CA ARG A 90 -16.59 -21.61 -36.56
C ARG A 90 -17.96 -21.85 -35.91
N PRO A 91 -18.38 -23.11 -35.69
CA PRO A 91 -19.71 -23.48 -35.21
C PRO A 91 -20.11 -22.96 -33.82
N THR A 92 -19.18 -22.41 -33.05
CA THR A 92 -19.43 -21.87 -31.70
C THR A 92 -19.70 -20.36 -31.67
N ALA A 93 -19.54 -19.66 -32.80
CA ALA A 93 -19.67 -18.20 -32.87
C ALA A 93 -21.12 -17.75 -33.11
N VAL A 94 -21.87 -17.46 -32.04
CA VAL A 94 -23.31 -17.08 -32.12
C VAL A 94 -23.57 -15.89 -33.05
N ASN A 95 -22.72 -14.85 -33.04
CA ASN A 95 -22.87 -13.69 -33.93
C ASN A 95 -22.85 -14.07 -35.41
N LEU A 96 -22.06 -15.08 -35.80
CA LEU A 96 -22.03 -15.59 -37.17
C LEU A 96 -23.38 -16.22 -37.53
N PHE A 97 -23.91 -17.07 -36.66
CA PHE A 97 -25.21 -17.71 -36.89
C PHE A 97 -26.34 -16.69 -37.00
N ASN A 98 -26.43 -15.75 -36.05
CA ASN A 98 -27.46 -14.71 -36.05
C ASN A 98 -27.43 -13.88 -37.34
N ALA A 99 -26.25 -13.41 -37.74
CA ALA A 99 -26.07 -12.63 -38.97
C ALA A 99 -26.46 -13.43 -40.23
N MET A 100 -26.07 -14.71 -40.28
CA MET A 100 -26.38 -15.58 -41.41
C MET A 100 -27.87 -15.97 -41.48
N GLU A 101 -28.53 -16.16 -40.34
CA GLU A 101 -29.98 -16.45 -40.26
C GLU A 101 -30.83 -15.23 -40.61
N GLU A 102 -30.43 -14.04 -40.18
CA GLU A 102 -31.08 -12.80 -40.58
C GLU A 102 -30.93 -12.55 -42.10
N LEU A 103 -29.75 -12.86 -42.68
CA LEU A 103 -29.56 -12.77 -44.12
C LEU A 103 -30.42 -13.80 -44.86
N THR A 104 -30.47 -15.03 -44.37
CA THR A 104 -31.34 -16.10 -44.90
C THR A 104 -32.81 -15.65 -44.92
N SER A 105 -33.27 -15.06 -43.81
CA SER A 105 -34.64 -14.54 -43.68
C SER A 105 -34.90 -13.39 -44.65
N SER A 106 -33.94 -12.48 -44.80
CA SER A 106 -34.02 -11.35 -45.73
C SER A 106 -34.10 -11.81 -47.19
N LEU A 107 -33.31 -12.81 -47.58
CA LEU A 107 -33.35 -13.42 -48.91
C LEU A 107 -34.63 -14.24 -49.17
N ASN A 108 -35.27 -14.77 -48.12
CA ASN A 108 -36.53 -15.50 -48.19
C ASN A 108 -37.79 -14.63 -48.08
N SER A 109 -37.63 -13.33 -47.86
CA SER A 109 -38.74 -12.38 -47.75
C SER A 109 -39.63 -12.35 -49.01
N PRO A 110 -40.97 -12.24 -48.89
CA PRO A 110 -41.89 -12.19 -50.03
C PRO A 110 -41.64 -11.03 -50.99
N PHE A 111 -40.93 -9.99 -50.55
CA PHE A 111 -40.48 -8.87 -51.39
C PHE A 111 -39.43 -9.28 -52.45
N CYS A 112 -38.85 -10.48 -52.33
CA CYS A 112 -37.95 -11.13 -53.30
C CYS A 112 -38.65 -12.29 -54.03
N SER A 113 -39.77 -12.03 -54.70
CA SER A 113 -40.38 -13.02 -55.60
C SER A 113 -39.53 -13.15 -56.88
N THR A 114 -38.67 -14.17 -56.93
CA THR A 114 -37.62 -14.46 -57.95
C THR A 114 -36.57 -13.34 -58.12
N PRO A 115 -35.66 -13.15 -57.14
CA PRO A 115 -34.66 -12.09 -57.21
C PRO A 115 -33.65 -12.39 -58.32
N LYS A 116 -33.34 -11.38 -59.13
CA LYS A 116 -32.19 -11.44 -60.05
C LYS A 116 -30.90 -11.44 -59.21
N PRO A 117 -29.76 -11.93 -59.76
CA PRO A 117 -28.47 -11.86 -59.05
C PRO A 117 -28.13 -10.48 -58.48
N ALA A 118 -28.49 -9.40 -59.21
CA ALA A 118 -28.31 -8.02 -58.75
C ALA A 118 -29.14 -7.70 -57.48
N ASP A 119 -30.34 -8.25 -57.34
CA ASP A 119 -31.20 -8.05 -56.17
C ASP A 119 -30.62 -8.79 -54.95
N VAL A 120 -30.12 -10.01 -55.15
CA VAL A 120 -29.45 -10.81 -54.09
C VAL A 120 -28.18 -10.10 -53.60
N LEU A 121 -27.38 -9.57 -54.53
CA LEU A 121 -26.21 -8.76 -54.20
C LEU A 121 -26.60 -7.49 -53.43
N ALA A 122 -27.63 -6.77 -53.88
CA ALA A 122 -28.08 -5.54 -53.24
C ALA A 122 -28.54 -5.78 -51.79
N VAL A 123 -29.33 -6.83 -51.55
CA VAL A 123 -29.78 -7.22 -50.19
C VAL A 123 -28.59 -7.60 -49.31
N THR A 124 -27.69 -8.43 -49.82
CA THR A 124 -26.51 -8.90 -49.07
C THR A 124 -25.56 -7.75 -48.74
N LYS A 125 -25.25 -6.89 -49.73
CA LYS A 125 -24.40 -5.70 -49.57
C LYS A 125 -25.00 -4.73 -48.56
N ALA A 126 -26.28 -4.39 -48.71
CA ALA A 126 -26.96 -3.46 -47.79
C ALA A 126 -26.93 -3.99 -46.35
N MET A 127 -27.10 -5.29 -46.15
CA MET A 127 -27.00 -5.90 -44.83
C MET A 127 -25.56 -5.87 -44.28
N ALA A 128 -24.56 -6.19 -45.10
CA ALA A 128 -23.16 -6.18 -44.70
C ALA A 128 -22.67 -4.77 -44.31
N GLU A 129 -23.02 -3.75 -45.10
CA GLU A 129 -22.70 -2.35 -44.83
C GLU A 129 -23.44 -1.84 -43.58
N ARG A 130 -24.70 -2.24 -43.39
CA ARG A 130 -25.46 -1.92 -42.18
C ARG A 130 -24.81 -2.53 -40.94
N TYR A 131 -24.48 -3.81 -40.96
CA TYR A 131 -23.79 -4.48 -39.85
C TYR A 131 -22.46 -3.81 -39.52
N LEU A 132 -21.69 -3.42 -40.54
CA LEU A 132 -20.42 -2.71 -40.36
C LEU A 132 -20.62 -1.35 -39.67
N ALA A 133 -21.61 -0.58 -40.12
CA ALA A 133 -21.93 0.72 -39.56
C ALA A 133 -22.50 0.62 -38.13
N GLU A 134 -23.39 -0.35 -37.89
CA GLU A 134 -24.00 -0.61 -36.58
C GLU A 134 -22.95 -1.05 -35.56
N ASP A 135 -22.02 -1.95 -35.92
CA ASP A 135 -20.95 -2.40 -35.00
C ASP A 135 -20.00 -1.25 -34.62
N LEU A 136 -19.59 -0.43 -35.59
CA LEU A 136 -18.76 0.76 -35.31
C LEU A 136 -19.46 1.76 -34.39
N ALA A 137 -20.75 2.05 -34.66
CA ALA A 137 -21.54 2.97 -33.85
C ALA A 137 -21.74 2.42 -32.42
N ALA A 138 -22.07 1.14 -32.31
CA ALA A 138 -22.27 0.46 -31.03
C ALA A 138 -21.00 0.46 -30.19
N ASN A 139 -19.86 0.07 -30.77
CA ASN A 139 -18.57 0.05 -30.07
C ASN A 139 -18.17 1.44 -29.57
N LYS A 140 -18.37 2.49 -30.38
CA LYS A 140 -18.10 3.86 -29.97
C LYS A 140 -19.00 4.29 -28.79
N ALA A 141 -20.31 4.08 -28.91
CA ALA A 141 -21.26 4.43 -27.85
C ALA A 141 -20.96 3.68 -26.54
N LEU A 142 -20.66 2.38 -26.65
CA LEU A 142 -20.25 1.54 -25.52
C LEU A 142 -19.00 2.10 -24.84
N GLY A 143 -17.97 2.43 -25.62
CA GLY A 143 -16.75 3.05 -25.10
C GLY A 143 -17.01 4.35 -24.35
N ASP A 144 -17.88 5.21 -24.89
CA ASP A 144 -18.24 6.48 -24.30
C ASP A 144 -19.06 6.32 -23.00
N PHE A 145 -20.03 5.40 -22.97
CA PHE A 145 -20.78 5.07 -21.75
C PHE A 145 -19.90 4.48 -20.66
N GLY A 146 -19.00 3.55 -21.00
CA GLY A 146 -18.07 2.97 -20.03
C GLY A 146 -17.09 4.00 -19.48
N ALA A 147 -16.58 4.90 -20.33
CA ALA A 147 -15.70 5.98 -19.89
C ALA A 147 -16.42 6.94 -18.92
N ALA A 148 -17.69 7.26 -19.21
CA ALA A 148 -18.52 8.07 -18.33
C ALA A 148 -18.78 7.37 -16.98
N ALA A 149 -19.05 6.05 -16.99
CA ALA A 149 -19.25 5.26 -15.79
C ALA A 149 -18.01 5.27 -14.88
N VAL A 150 -16.83 4.98 -15.45
CA VAL A 150 -15.55 5.02 -14.73
C VAL A 150 -15.31 6.41 -14.11
N LYS A 151 -15.54 7.49 -14.86
CA LYS A 151 -15.38 8.86 -14.34
C LYS A 151 -16.38 9.19 -13.23
N SER A 152 -17.63 8.78 -13.37
CA SER A 152 -18.68 9.04 -12.38
C SER A 152 -18.41 8.38 -11.03
N MET A 153 -17.70 7.24 -11.03
CA MET A 153 -17.31 6.52 -9.84
C MET A 153 -16.18 7.22 -9.05
N TYR A 154 -15.41 8.09 -9.72
CA TYR A 154 -14.30 8.84 -9.13
C TYR A 154 -14.36 10.34 -9.52
N PRO A 155 -15.30 11.12 -8.94
CA PRO A 155 -15.59 12.49 -9.37
C PRO A 155 -14.43 13.48 -9.19
N ASN A 156 -13.46 13.16 -8.33
CA ASN A 156 -12.29 14.00 -8.03
C ASN A 156 -10.99 13.44 -8.66
N THR A 157 -11.11 12.59 -9.68
CA THR A 157 -9.98 11.92 -10.33
C THR A 157 -9.94 12.24 -11.82
N ASP A 158 -8.83 12.83 -12.26
CA ASP A 158 -8.63 13.19 -13.68
C ASP A 158 -7.93 12.09 -14.49
N LYS A 159 -7.27 11.16 -13.80
CA LYS A 159 -6.30 10.20 -14.33
C LYS A 159 -6.56 8.80 -13.81
N PHE A 160 -6.73 7.84 -14.71
CA PHE A 160 -7.19 6.49 -14.40
C PHE A 160 -6.14 5.43 -14.76
N ASN A 161 -5.83 4.58 -13.79
CA ASN A 161 -5.07 3.34 -13.96
C ASN A 161 -6.08 2.20 -14.22
N ILE A 162 -5.95 1.54 -15.37
CA ILE A 162 -6.96 0.57 -15.85
C ILE A 162 -6.29 -0.78 -16.11
N MET A 163 -6.99 -1.88 -15.87
CA MET A 163 -6.54 -3.22 -16.23
C MET A 163 -7.48 -3.89 -17.25
N THR A 164 -6.93 -4.78 -18.08
CA THR A 164 -7.72 -5.56 -19.04
C THR A 164 -7.09 -6.93 -19.31
N ILE A 165 -7.88 -7.85 -19.86
CA ILE A 165 -7.47 -9.21 -20.26
C ILE A 165 -7.97 -9.49 -21.68
N CYS A 166 -7.27 -10.39 -22.37
CA CYS A 166 -7.53 -10.77 -23.76
C CYS A 166 -7.35 -9.58 -24.71
N ASN A 167 -8.09 -9.58 -25.80
CA ASN A 167 -8.12 -8.52 -26.80
C ASN A 167 -9.55 -8.30 -27.26
N THR A 168 -10.01 -7.06 -27.07
CA THR A 168 -11.38 -6.64 -27.34
C THR A 168 -11.39 -5.30 -28.10
N GLY A 169 -10.31 -5.03 -28.83
CA GLY A 169 -10.06 -3.76 -29.48
C GLY A 169 -10.57 -3.71 -30.91
N SER A 170 -9.95 -2.84 -31.71
CA SER A 170 -10.24 -2.73 -33.14
C SER A 170 -9.88 -4.03 -33.87
N LEU A 171 -8.98 -4.85 -33.31
CA LEU A 171 -8.62 -6.15 -33.89
C LEU A 171 -9.65 -7.26 -33.62
N ALA A 172 -10.65 -7.03 -32.76
CA ALA A 172 -11.70 -8.00 -32.45
C ALA A 172 -13.10 -7.59 -32.94
N THR A 173 -13.22 -6.41 -33.55
CA THR A 173 -14.48 -5.77 -33.95
C THR A 173 -14.32 -5.06 -35.31
N ALA A 174 -15.36 -4.41 -35.82
CA ALA A 174 -15.25 -3.51 -36.98
C ALA A 174 -14.25 -2.36 -36.75
N GLY A 175 -14.04 -1.98 -35.49
CA GLY A 175 -13.19 -0.87 -35.08
C GLY A 175 -13.60 -0.33 -33.71
N HIS A 176 -12.70 0.44 -33.09
CA HIS A 176 -12.81 0.99 -31.72
C HIS A 176 -12.76 -0.09 -30.62
N GLY A 177 -13.53 -1.16 -30.74
CA GLY A 177 -13.60 -2.25 -29.75
C GLY A 177 -14.55 -1.97 -28.59
N THR A 178 -14.64 -2.95 -27.69
CA THR A 178 -15.53 -2.91 -26.51
C THR A 178 -14.76 -2.43 -25.26
N ALA A 179 -14.13 -3.30 -24.47
CA ALA A 179 -13.39 -2.88 -23.27
C ALA A 179 -12.20 -1.97 -23.61
N LEU A 180 -11.43 -2.31 -24.64
CA LEU A 180 -10.42 -1.40 -25.21
C LEU A 180 -11.04 -0.12 -25.81
N GLY A 181 -12.31 -0.16 -26.24
CA GLY A 181 -13.06 1.03 -26.65
C GLY A 181 -13.29 1.99 -25.49
N ILE A 182 -13.55 1.48 -24.28
CA ILE A 182 -13.62 2.29 -23.05
C ILE A 182 -12.26 2.95 -22.77
N ILE A 183 -11.17 2.20 -22.87
CA ILE A 183 -9.81 2.72 -22.70
C ILE A 183 -9.52 3.80 -23.75
N ARG A 184 -9.91 3.60 -25.01
CA ARG A 184 -9.78 4.60 -26.08
C ARG A 184 -10.58 5.87 -25.81
N SER A 185 -11.82 5.75 -25.36
CA SER A 185 -12.66 6.90 -25.02
C SER A 185 -12.03 7.70 -23.87
N LEU A 186 -11.48 7.04 -22.84
CA LEU A 186 -10.72 7.71 -21.76
C LEU A 186 -9.41 8.33 -22.27
N HIS A 187 -8.70 7.65 -23.17
CA HIS A 187 -7.44 8.12 -23.74
C HIS A 187 -7.66 9.36 -24.62
N SER A 188 -8.77 9.42 -25.36
CA SER A 188 -9.13 10.56 -26.22
C SER A 188 -9.30 11.87 -25.44
N THR A 189 -9.61 11.78 -24.14
CA THR A 189 -9.70 12.93 -23.22
C THR A 189 -8.49 13.05 -22.31
N SER A 190 -7.37 12.40 -22.64
CA SER A 190 -6.14 12.36 -21.83
C SER A 190 -6.35 11.86 -20.40
N SER A 191 -7.37 11.04 -20.15
CA SER A 191 -7.73 10.58 -18.80
C SER A 191 -7.06 9.26 -18.42
N VAL A 192 -6.35 8.58 -19.33
CA VAL A 192 -5.59 7.36 -19.00
C VAL A 192 -4.23 7.76 -18.41
N GLU A 193 -3.88 7.15 -17.28
CA GLU A 193 -2.56 7.26 -16.65
C GLU A 193 -1.69 6.04 -16.94
N SER A 194 -2.26 4.84 -16.77
CA SER A 194 -1.59 3.57 -17.07
C SER A 194 -2.59 2.50 -17.49
N VAL A 195 -2.11 1.50 -18.23
CA VAL A 195 -2.89 0.34 -18.66
C VAL A 195 -2.13 -0.95 -18.36
N GLY A 196 -2.64 -1.76 -17.43
CA GLY A 196 -2.16 -3.12 -17.16
C GLY A 196 -2.81 -4.12 -18.12
N ILE A 197 -2.00 -4.83 -18.90
CA ILE A 197 -2.45 -5.74 -19.95
C ILE A 197 -2.03 -7.16 -19.58
N LEU A 198 -2.99 -8.02 -19.24
CA LEU A 198 -2.71 -9.45 -18.96
C LEU A 198 -2.30 -10.18 -20.25
N GLU A 199 -1.29 -11.04 -20.20
CA GLU A 199 -0.76 -11.73 -21.38
C GLU A 199 -1.80 -12.64 -22.06
N THR A 200 -2.69 -13.24 -21.27
CA THR A 200 -3.81 -14.11 -21.67
C THR A 200 -3.35 -15.45 -22.26
N ARG A 201 -2.77 -16.32 -21.43
CA ARG A 201 -2.41 -17.70 -21.80
C ARG A 201 -3.66 -18.52 -22.18
N PRO A 202 -3.53 -19.57 -23.02
CA PRO A 202 -2.32 -19.97 -23.73
C PRO A 202 -2.11 -19.28 -25.09
N TYR A 203 -3.11 -18.56 -25.60
CA TYR A 203 -3.08 -18.01 -26.96
C TYR A 203 -2.45 -16.62 -27.04
N ASN A 204 -2.16 -16.02 -25.88
CA ASN A 204 -1.42 -14.78 -25.69
C ASN A 204 -2.07 -13.59 -26.40
N GLN A 205 -3.41 -13.48 -26.38
CA GLN A 205 -4.13 -12.40 -27.04
C GLN A 205 -3.73 -11.02 -26.52
N GLY A 206 -3.56 -10.88 -25.20
CA GLY A 206 -3.20 -9.61 -24.60
C GLY A 206 -1.77 -9.22 -24.95
N ALA A 207 -0.83 -10.16 -24.86
CA ALA A 207 0.57 -9.93 -25.22
C ALA A 207 0.75 -9.61 -26.72
N ARG A 208 0.03 -10.32 -27.60
CA ARG A 208 0.23 -10.20 -29.04
C ARG A 208 -0.56 -9.06 -29.67
N LEU A 209 -1.82 -8.86 -29.27
CA LEU A 209 -2.73 -7.93 -29.94
C LEU A 209 -3.04 -6.69 -29.10
N THR A 210 -3.37 -6.83 -27.82
CA THR A 210 -3.71 -5.68 -26.97
C THR A 210 -2.49 -4.80 -26.71
N ALA A 211 -1.33 -5.40 -26.41
CA ALA A 211 -0.08 -4.65 -26.29
C ALA A 211 0.31 -3.98 -27.63
N PHE A 212 0.04 -4.63 -28.75
CA PHE A 212 0.25 -4.05 -30.08
C PHE A 212 -0.65 -2.82 -30.32
N GLU A 213 -1.94 -2.92 -30.01
CA GLU A 213 -2.89 -1.79 -30.07
C GLU A 213 -2.45 -0.64 -29.16
N ALA A 214 -2.02 -0.93 -27.93
CA ALA A 214 -1.54 0.08 -26.98
C ALA A 214 -0.29 0.82 -27.47
N VAL A 215 0.65 0.11 -28.11
CA VAL A 215 1.88 0.70 -28.67
C VAL A 215 1.57 1.55 -29.89
N GLU A 216 0.76 1.05 -30.83
CA GLU A 216 0.38 1.78 -32.05
C GLU A 216 -0.40 3.05 -31.74
N GLU A 217 -1.23 3.03 -30.70
CA GLU A 217 -2.02 4.18 -30.26
C GLU A 217 -1.35 5.03 -29.18
N LYS A 218 -0.15 4.65 -28.76
CA LYS A 218 0.71 5.36 -27.79
C LYS A 218 0.03 5.58 -26.43
N TRP A 219 -0.63 4.56 -25.90
CA TRP A 219 -1.22 4.64 -24.56
C TRP A 219 -0.14 4.80 -23.49
N PRO A 220 -0.31 5.74 -22.54
CA PRO A 220 0.69 6.04 -21.52
C PRO A 220 0.87 4.86 -20.56
N ASN A 221 2.12 4.66 -20.11
CA ASN A 221 2.50 3.68 -19.09
C ASN A 221 1.86 2.28 -19.26
N SER A 222 1.67 1.85 -20.51
CA SER A 222 1.11 0.54 -20.82
C SER A 222 2.10 -0.56 -20.45
N THR A 223 1.65 -1.52 -19.64
CA THR A 223 2.49 -2.57 -19.07
C THR A 223 1.90 -3.94 -19.37
N LEU A 224 2.65 -4.78 -20.08
CA LEU A 224 2.33 -6.20 -20.24
C LEU A 224 2.66 -6.95 -18.94
N ILE A 225 1.71 -7.75 -18.44
CA ILE A 225 1.86 -8.54 -17.23
C ILE A 225 1.51 -10.01 -17.47
N VAL A 226 2.23 -10.92 -16.81
CA VAL A 226 1.84 -12.33 -16.76
C VAL A 226 0.53 -12.48 -15.98
N ASP A 227 -0.33 -13.42 -16.38
CA ASP A 227 -1.69 -13.52 -15.82
C ASP A 227 -1.69 -13.69 -14.29
N SER A 228 -0.72 -14.43 -13.77
CA SER A 228 -0.54 -14.69 -12.33
C SER A 228 -0.01 -13.51 -11.52
N ALA A 229 0.51 -12.46 -12.17
CA ALA A 229 1.03 -11.28 -11.49
C ALA A 229 -0.06 -10.24 -11.18
N THR A 230 -1.32 -10.49 -11.55
CA THR A 230 -2.47 -9.61 -11.29
C THR A 230 -2.48 -8.99 -9.89
N PRO A 231 -2.47 -9.77 -8.78
CA PRO A 231 -2.51 -9.19 -7.43
C PRO A 231 -1.27 -8.34 -7.12
N SER A 232 -0.07 -8.81 -7.47
CA SER A 232 1.17 -8.06 -7.25
C SER A 232 1.26 -6.79 -8.09
N TYR A 233 0.66 -6.78 -9.28
CA TYR A 233 0.58 -5.59 -10.13
C TYR A 233 -0.37 -4.55 -9.53
N ILE A 234 -1.55 -4.97 -9.05
CA ILE A 234 -2.47 -4.06 -8.35
C ILE A 234 -1.77 -3.43 -7.13
N GLN A 235 -1.03 -4.22 -6.35
CA GLN A 235 -0.23 -3.73 -5.22
C GLN A 235 0.86 -2.74 -5.65
N LYS A 236 1.58 -3.05 -6.73
CA LYS A 236 2.65 -2.18 -7.26
C LYS A 236 2.13 -0.81 -7.71
N ILE A 237 0.95 -0.78 -8.34
CA ILE A 237 0.32 0.46 -8.81
C ILE A 237 -0.34 1.23 -7.67
N GLY A 238 -0.72 0.55 -6.59
CA GLY A 238 -1.47 1.12 -5.47
C GLY A 238 -2.94 1.28 -5.84
N GLN A 239 -3.27 2.33 -6.60
CA GLN A 239 -4.65 2.62 -7.00
C GLN A 239 -4.91 2.19 -8.46
N VAL A 240 -5.46 0.98 -8.63
CA VAL A 240 -6.14 0.60 -9.88
C VAL A 240 -7.60 1.04 -9.78
N HIS A 241 -8.10 1.78 -10.77
CA HIS A 241 -9.43 2.40 -10.72
C HIS A 241 -10.52 1.48 -11.29
N CYS A 242 -10.17 0.63 -12.25
CA CYS A 242 -11.07 -0.43 -12.70
C CYS A 242 -10.32 -1.49 -13.51
N ALA A 243 -10.91 -2.68 -13.57
CA ALA A 243 -10.68 -3.62 -14.64
C ALA A 243 -11.85 -3.54 -15.63
N VAL A 244 -11.53 -3.49 -16.94
CA VAL A 244 -12.52 -3.54 -18.02
C VAL A 244 -12.23 -4.75 -18.91
N VAL A 245 -13.22 -5.60 -19.12
CA VAL A 245 -13.08 -6.87 -19.86
C VAL A 245 -14.16 -6.99 -20.92
N GLY A 246 -13.93 -7.81 -21.95
CA GLY A 246 -14.97 -8.15 -22.93
C GLY A 246 -15.93 -9.21 -22.41
N ALA A 247 -16.81 -9.68 -23.30
CA ALA A 247 -17.65 -10.86 -23.10
C ALA A 247 -17.77 -11.64 -24.41
N ASP A 248 -17.82 -12.96 -24.28
CA ASP A 248 -18.23 -13.86 -25.37
C ASP A 248 -19.73 -14.18 -25.27
N ARG A 249 -20.27 -14.22 -24.04
CA ARG A 249 -21.70 -14.39 -23.77
C ARG A 249 -22.07 -13.88 -22.38
N VAL A 250 -23.23 -13.25 -22.26
CA VAL A 250 -23.78 -12.81 -20.96
C VAL A 250 -25.17 -13.41 -20.76
N ALA A 251 -25.40 -14.12 -19.66
CA ALA A 251 -26.70 -14.71 -19.32
C ALA A 251 -27.69 -13.68 -18.75
N LYS A 252 -28.98 -14.04 -18.61
CA LYS A 252 -30.02 -13.15 -18.07
C LYS A 252 -29.69 -12.57 -16.70
N ASN A 253 -29.08 -13.37 -15.83
CA ASN A 253 -28.69 -12.99 -14.47
C ASN A 253 -27.39 -12.15 -14.41
N GLY A 254 -26.74 -11.88 -15.55
CA GLY A 254 -25.49 -11.14 -15.65
C GLY A 254 -24.22 -12.00 -15.64
N ASP A 255 -24.31 -13.31 -15.40
CA ASP A 255 -23.15 -14.20 -15.47
C ASP A 255 -22.51 -14.11 -16.85
N THR A 256 -21.20 -13.91 -16.87
CA THR A 256 -20.48 -13.58 -18.10
C THR A 256 -19.45 -14.66 -18.41
N ALA A 257 -19.62 -15.34 -19.54
CA ALA A 257 -18.57 -16.15 -20.12
C ALA A 257 -17.63 -15.27 -20.95
N ASN A 258 -16.34 -15.34 -20.64
CA ASN A 258 -15.28 -14.64 -21.36
C ASN A 258 -14.00 -15.48 -21.35
N LYS A 259 -12.95 -14.99 -22.03
CA LYS A 259 -11.64 -15.66 -22.10
C LYS A 259 -11.16 -16.16 -20.72
N ILE A 260 -10.66 -17.39 -20.66
CA ILE A 260 -10.07 -18.00 -19.46
C ILE A 260 -9.09 -17.01 -18.78
N GLY A 261 -9.21 -16.89 -17.46
CA GLY A 261 -8.53 -15.89 -16.66
C GLY A 261 -9.39 -14.68 -16.30
N THR A 262 -10.58 -14.51 -16.90
CA THR A 262 -11.48 -13.38 -16.57
C THR A 262 -12.05 -13.54 -15.17
N TYR A 263 -12.51 -14.74 -14.82
CA TYR A 263 -12.97 -15.05 -13.47
C TYR A 263 -11.85 -14.86 -12.43
N HIS A 264 -10.62 -15.29 -12.77
CA HIS A 264 -9.44 -15.07 -11.93
C HIS A 264 -9.15 -13.57 -11.69
N LEU A 265 -9.22 -12.74 -12.72
CA LEU A 265 -9.09 -11.28 -12.58
C LEU A 265 -10.20 -10.70 -11.71
N ALA A 266 -11.46 -11.10 -11.93
CA ALA A 266 -12.62 -10.62 -11.15
C ALA A 266 -12.50 -10.94 -9.65
N LEU A 267 -11.98 -12.13 -9.30
CA LEU A 267 -11.72 -12.51 -7.91
C LEU A 267 -10.70 -11.57 -7.24
N HIS A 268 -9.58 -11.28 -7.91
CA HIS A 268 -8.56 -10.36 -7.39
C HIS A 268 -9.09 -8.93 -7.29
N CYS A 269 -9.86 -8.47 -8.29
CA CYS A 269 -10.52 -7.17 -8.25
C CYS A 269 -11.46 -7.05 -7.04
N LYS A 270 -12.32 -8.05 -6.83
CA LYS A 270 -13.22 -8.08 -5.67
C LYS A 270 -12.44 -8.07 -4.36
N PHE A 271 -11.40 -8.89 -4.26
CA PHE A 271 -10.56 -8.98 -3.08
C PHE A 271 -9.87 -7.63 -2.74
N MET A 272 -9.39 -6.92 -3.76
CA MET A 272 -8.62 -5.68 -3.60
C MET A 272 -9.47 -4.40 -3.70
N GLY A 273 -10.79 -4.50 -3.78
CA GLY A 273 -11.68 -3.33 -3.87
C GLY A 273 -11.62 -2.60 -5.21
N VAL A 274 -11.23 -3.27 -6.29
CA VAL A 274 -11.16 -2.69 -7.65
C VAL A 274 -12.48 -2.95 -8.39
N PRO A 275 -13.17 -1.92 -8.90
CA PRO A 275 -14.34 -2.09 -9.76
C PRO A 275 -14.07 -2.95 -10.99
N PHE A 276 -14.98 -3.85 -11.32
CA PHE A 276 -14.85 -4.79 -12.45
C PHE A 276 -16.01 -4.62 -13.43
N TYR A 277 -15.72 -4.13 -14.63
CA TYR A 277 -16.72 -3.88 -15.67
C TYR A 277 -16.61 -4.86 -16.82
N VAL A 278 -17.76 -5.36 -17.27
CA VAL A 278 -17.89 -6.15 -18.49
C VAL A 278 -18.39 -5.25 -19.61
N ALA A 279 -17.68 -5.20 -20.74
CA ALA A 279 -18.04 -4.46 -21.93
C ALA A 279 -18.64 -5.44 -22.96
N SER A 280 -19.97 -5.39 -23.12
CA SER A 280 -20.73 -6.33 -23.93
C SER A 280 -21.80 -5.60 -24.75
N PRO A 281 -21.76 -5.65 -26.09
CA PRO A 281 -22.85 -5.15 -26.93
C PRO A 281 -24.16 -5.89 -26.64
N THR A 282 -25.31 -5.26 -26.84
CA THR A 282 -26.61 -5.93 -26.57
C THR A 282 -26.82 -7.22 -27.37
N THR A 283 -26.17 -7.36 -28.52
CA THR A 283 -26.18 -8.57 -29.36
C THR A 283 -25.44 -9.76 -28.73
N THR A 284 -24.65 -9.54 -27.69
CA THR A 284 -23.91 -10.57 -26.94
C THR A 284 -24.65 -11.01 -25.67
N LEU A 285 -25.75 -10.33 -25.32
CA LEU A 285 -26.62 -10.68 -24.21
C LEU A 285 -27.57 -11.80 -24.65
N ASP A 286 -27.43 -12.98 -24.05
CA ASP A 286 -28.21 -14.17 -24.38
C ASP A 286 -29.45 -14.26 -23.47
N THR A 287 -30.58 -13.80 -23.99
CA THR A 287 -31.88 -13.81 -23.30
C THR A 287 -32.55 -15.19 -23.29
N ASN A 288 -31.87 -16.26 -23.71
CA ASN A 288 -32.41 -17.62 -23.67
C ASN A 288 -31.79 -18.47 -22.55
N ILE A 289 -30.70 -18.03 -21.93
CA ILE A 289 -30.03 -18.74 -20.83
C ILE A 289 -30.23 -18.02 -19.49
N GLU A 290 -30.59 -18.78 -18.46
CA GLU A 290 -30.91 -18.20 -17.14
C GLU A 290 -29.65 -17.80 -16.36
N SER A 291 -28.63 -18.66 -16.35
CA SER A 291 -27.36 -18.46 -15.62
C SER A 291 -26.16 -18.99 -16.39
N GLY A 292 -24.96 -18.68 -15.87
CA GLY A 292 -23.70 -19.16 -16.42
C GLY A 292 -23.53 -20.68 -16.37
N ASP A 293 -24.26 -21.39 -15.50
CA ASP A 293 -24.22 -22.85 -15.39
C ASP A 293 -24.67 -23.57 -16.67
N SER A 294 -25.47 -22.88 -17.49
CA SER A 294 -25.96 -23.41 -18.76
C SER A 294 -24.99 -23.18 -19.93
N ILE A 295 -23.87 -22.48 -19.70
CA ILE A 295 -22.89 -22.17 -20.74
C ILE A 295 -21.90 -23.32 -20.87
N ILE A 296 -21.91 -23.98 -22.04
CA ILE A 296 -20.94 -25.03 -22.36
C ILE A 296 -19.59 -24.37 -22.67
N ILE A 297 -18.57 -24.70 -21.89
CA ILE A 297 -17.22 -24.18 -22.07
C ILE A 297 -16.48 -24.95 -23.17
N GLU A 298 -16.00 -24.22 -24.19
CA GLU A 298 -15.14 -24.78 -25.24
C GLU A 298 -13.81 -25.23 -24.64
N GLU A 299 -13.51 -26.53 -24.71
CA GLU A 299 -12.17 -27.06 -24.44
C GLU A 299 -11.40 -27.22 -25.75
N ARG A 300 -10.15 -26.75 -25.76
CA ARG A 300 -9.29 -26.72 -26.94
C ARG A 300 -8.23 -27.82 -26.92
N PRO A 301 -7.65 -28.15 -28.09
CA PRO A 301 -6.60 -29.15 -28.17
C PRO A 301 -5.46 -28.88 -27.18
N ALA A 302 -5.02 -29.96 -26.54
CA ALA A 302 -3.95 -29.96 -25.55
C ALA A 302 -2.63 -29.35 -26.05
N ASP A 303 -2.32 -29.53 -27.34
CA ASP A 303 -1.09 -29.04 -27.96
C ASP A 303 -0.97 -27.51 -27.96
N GLU A 304 -2.09 -26.78 -27.99
CA GLU A 304 -2.09 -25.32 -27.90
C GLU A 304 -1.48 -24.84 -26.57
N LEU A 305 -1.87 -25.48 -25.46
CA LEU A 305 -1.31 -25.20 -24.14
C LEU A 305 0.13 -25.73 -24.02
N ARG A 306 0.38 -26.97 -24.44
CA ARG A 306 1.72 -27.59 -24.32
C ARG A 306 2.80 -26.82 -25.05
N GLN A 307 2.58 -26.49 -26.31
CA GLN A 307 3.55 -25.76 -27.12
C GLN A 307 3.82 -24.37 -26.55
N ALA A 308 2.76 -23.66 -26.18
CA ALA A 308 2.90 -22.29 -25.71
C ALA A 308 3.46 -22.22 -24.27
N SER A 309 3.38 -23.31 -23.48
CA SER A 309 4.02 -23.43 -22.16
C SER A 309 5.38 -24.13 -22.21
N ASN A 310 5.85 -24.58 -23.39
CA ASN A 310 7.02 -25.45 -23.54
C ASN A 310 6.96 -26.70 -22.63
N ALA A 311 5.78 -27.32 -22.53
CA ALA A 311 5.53 -28.48 -21.68
C ALA A 311 5.83 -29.81 -22.40
N PRO A 312 6.11 -30.91 -21.67
CA PRO A 312 6.31 -32.23 -22.27
C PRO A 312 5.14 -32.66 -23.18
N PRO A 313 5.40 -33.22 -24.39
CA PRO A 313 4.33 -33.53 -25.36
C PRO A 313 3.24 -34.48 -24.87
N THR A 314 3.54 -35.32 -23.88
CA THR A 314 2.65 -36.38 -23.40
C THR A 314 1.98 -36.04 -22.06
N ILE A 315 2.20 -34.85 -21.50
CA ILE A 315 1.50 -34.47 -20.25
C ILE A 315 0.01 -34.24 -20.56
N ASP A 316 -0.84 -34.74 -19.67
CA ASP A 316 -2.28 -34.44 -19.71
C ASP A 316 -2.51 -32.96 -19.47
N THR A 317 -3.51 -32.40 -20.14
CA THR A 317 -3.82 -30.98 -20.06
C THR A 317 -5.31 -30.74 -19.95
N TRP A 318 -5.66 -29.72 -19.17
CA TRP A 318 -6.98 -29.12 -19.20
C TRP A 318 -6.85 -27.73 -19.82
N ASN A 319 -7.51 -27.51 -20.96
CA ASN A 319 -7.36 -26.28 -21.76
C ASN A 319 -8.72 -25.66 -22.11
N PRO A 320 -9.47 -25.15 -21.12
CA PRO A 320 -10.70 -24.42 -21.38
C PRO A 320 -10.37 -23.07 -22.03
N ALA A 321 -11.08 -22.74 -23.11
CA ALA A 321 -10.91 -21.46 -23.79
C ALA A 321 -11.59 -20.30 -23.04
N PHE A 322 -12.55 -20.59 -22.16
CA PHE A 322 -13.37 -19.61 -21.47
C PHE A 322 -13.57 -20.01 -20.00
N ASP A 323 -13.90 -19.04 -19.16
CA ASP A 323 -14.47 -19.25 -17.82
C ASP A 323 -15.74 -18.41 -17.66
N VAL A 324 -16.52 -18.71 -16.62
CA VAL A 324 -17.71 -17.94 -16.26
C VAL A 324 -17.38 -17.07 -15.05
N THR A 325 -17.53 -15.77 -15.19
CA THR A 325 -17.49 -14.81 -14.08
C THR A 325 -18.90 -14.63 -13.52
N PRO A 326 -19.15 -15.00 -12.25
CA PRO A 326 -20.44 -14.80 -11.62
C PRO A 326 -20.81 -13.32 -11.52
N ALA A 327 -22.09 -13.01 -11.70
CA ALA A 327 -22.62 -11.65 -11.64
C ALA A 327 -22.26 -10.90 -10.34
N ALA A 328 -22.14 -11.62 -9.21
CA ALA A 328 -21.77 -11.05 -7.91
C ALA A 328 -20.37 -10.41 -7.85
N LEU A 329 -19.51 -10.68 -8.84
CA LEU A 329 -18.18 -10.06 -8.97
C LEU A 329 -18.15 -8.88 -9.94
N ILE A 330 -19.25 -8.63 -10.67
CA ILE A 330 -19.33 -7.61 -11.72
C ILE A 330 -19.93 -6.34 -11.13
N THR A 331 -19.22 -5.23 -11.28
CA THR A 331 -19.68 -3.90 -10.86
C THR A 331 -20.75 -3.36 -11.82
N GLY A 332 -20.58 -3.56 -13.12
CA GLY A 332 -21.56 -3.17 -14.14
C GLY A 332 -21.26 -3.77 -15.51
N ILE A 333 -22.31 -3.90 -16.32
CA ILE A 333 -22.23 -4.39 -17.71
C ILE A 333 -22.48 -3.21 -18.64
N VAL A 334 -21.44 -2.78 -19.36
CA VAL A 334 -21.46 -1.64 -20.27
C VAL A 334 -21.88 -2.10 -21.67
N THR A 335 -22.92 -1.46 -22.20
CA THR A 335 -23.48 -1.69 -23.53
C THR A 335 -23.52 -0.40 -24.33
N GLU A 336 -23.88 -0.47 -25.62
CA GLU A 336 -24.12 0.70 -26.45
C GLU A 336 -25.41 1.48 -26.10
N LYS A 337 -26.26 0.92 -25.22
CA LYS A 337 -27.49 1.58 -24.73
C LYS A 337 -27.34 2.20 -23.34
N GLY A 338 -26.20 2.01 -22.69
CA GLY A 338 -25.94 2.44 -21.32
C GLY A 338 -25.27 1.33 -20.49
N VAL A 339 -25.20 1.53 -19.19
CA VAL A 339 -24.63 0.57 -18.24
C VAL A 339 -25.76 -0.11 -17.48
N ILE A 340 -25.66 -1.43 -17.30
CA ILE A 340 -26.51 -2.24 -16.43
C ILE A 340 -25.78 -2.35 -15.09
N TYR A 341 -26.42 -1.93 -14.01
CA TYR A 341 -25.95 -2.07 -12.63
C TYR A 341 -26.83 -3.08 -11.89
N PRO A 342 -26.28 -3.78 -10.88
CA PRO A 342 -27.09 -4.64 -10.03
C PRO A 342 -28.05 -3.82 -9.16
N ASP A 343 -29.17 -4.43 -8.78
CA ASP A 343 -30.10 -3.85 -7.82
C ASP A 343 -29.53 -3.85 -6.38
N SER A 344 -30.34 -3.40 -5.40
CA SER A 344 -29.95 -3.40 -3.99
C SER A 344 -29.68 -4.78 -3.40
N GLU A 345 -30.11 -5.86 -4.05
CA GLU A 345 -29.83 -7.25 -3.67
C GLU A 345 -28.62 -7.83 -4.42
N GLY A 346 -27.98 -7.06 -5.29
CA GLY A 346 -26.83 -7.49 -6.08
C GLY A 346 -27.20 -8.25 -7.36
N LYS A 347 -28.43 -8.17 -7.84
CA LYS A 347 -28.92 -8.91 -9.02
C LYS A 347 -28.99 -8.03 -10.25
N PHE A 348 -28.57 -8.58 -11.41
CA PHE A 348 -28.75 -7.93 -12.71
C PHE A 348 -30.08 -8.36 -13.33
N ASP A 349 -30.73 -7.44 -14.04
CA ASP A 349 -31.94 -7.71 -14.83
C ASP A 349 -31.72 -7.26 -16.28
N VAL A 350 -31.12 -8.16 -17.07
CA VAL A 350 -30.79 -7.91 -18.48
C VAL A 350 -32.06 -7.71 -19.32
N ILE A 351 -33.14 -8.44 -19.02
CA ILE A 351 -34.39 -8.37 -19.78
C ILE A 351 -35.05 -7.00 -19.60
N LYS A 352 -35.13 -6.52 -18.36
CA LYS A 352 -35.68 -5.21 -18.05
C LYS A 352 -34.84 -4.09 -18.66
N PHE A 353 -33.51 -4.19 -18.61
CA PHE A 353 -32.63 -3.22 -19.28
C PHE A 353 -32.85 -3.17 -20.79
N LEU A 354 -32.99 -4.32 -21.46
CA LEU A 354 -33.23 -4.38 -22.90
C LEU A 354 -34.59 -3.76 -23.28
N ALA A 355 -35.59 -3.87 -22.40
CA ALA A 355 -36.90 -3.26 -22.59
C ALA A 355 -36.89 -1.74 -22.34
N ASP A 356 -36.19 -1.29 -21.28
CA ASP A 356 -36.06 0.12 -20.91
C ASP A 356 -34.67 0.39 -20.28
N PRO A 357 -33.70 0.89 -21.07
CA PRO A 357 -32.36 1.21 -20.58
C PRO A 357 -32.31 2.32 -19.52
N SER A 358 -33.36 3.14 -19.40
CA SER A 358 -33.44 4.19 -18.38
C SER A 358 -33.80 3.65 -16.98
N SER A 359 -34.25 2.39 -16.92
CA SER A 359 -34.70 1.73 -15.70
C SER A 359 -33.57 1.12 -14.85
N THR A 360 -32.31 1.23 -15.30
CA THR A 360 -31.16 0.72 -14.55
C THR A 360 -31.06 1.41 -13.17
N PRO A 361 -30.74 0.64 -12.11
CA PRO A 361 -30.32 1.21 -10.83
C PRO A 361 -29.18 2.23 -10.95
N ALA A 362 -28.99 3.04 -9.90
CA ALA A 362 -27.81 3.88 -9.79
C ALA A 362 -26.53 3.04 -9.69
N SER A 363 -25.39 3.63 -10.04
CA SER A 363 -24.08 2.98 -9.85
C SER A 363 -23.92 2.53 -8.40
N PRO A 364 -23.44 1.30 -8.14
CA PRO A 364 -23.11 0.88 -6.79
C PRO A 364 -21.98 1.76 -6.22
N PRO A 365 -21.86 1.85 -4.88
CA PRO A 365 -20.72 2.52 -4.25
C PRO A 365 -19.41 1.79 -4.60
N LEU A 366 -18.29 2.47 -4.35
CA LEU A 366 -16.96 1.89 -4.52
C LEU A 366 -16.84 0.57 -3.73
N PRO A 367 -16.31 -0.51 -4.33
CA PRO A 367 -16.15 -1.77 -3.63
C PRO A 367 -15.17 -1.61 -2.46
N THR A 368 -15.56 -2.09 -1.28
CA THR A 368 -14.66 -2.18 -0.13
C THR A 368 -13.73 -3.39 -0.31
N PRO A 369 -12.40 -3.24 -0.12
CA PRO A 369 -11.48 -4.37 -0.13
C PRO A 369 -11.88 -5.43 0.91
N LEU A 370 -11.80 -6.71 0.55
CA LEU A 370 -12.13 -7.83 1.45
C LEU A 370 -11.02 -8.11 2.48
N LEU A 371 -9.79 -7.66 2.20
CA LEU A 371 -8.68 -7.53 3.13
C LEU A 371 -7.93 -6.23 2.81
N PRO A 372 -7.33 -5.54 3.79
CA PRO A 372 -6.50 -4.37 3.51
C PRO A 372 -5.37 -4.77 2.54
N PRO A 373 -5.06 -3.95 1.53
CA PRO A 373 -3.95 -4.23 0.63
C PRO A 373 -2.67 -4.38 1.46
N PRO A 374 -1.77 -5.32 1.15
CA PRO A 374 -0.49 -5.38 1.86
C PRO A 374 0.24 -4.06 1.64
N SER A 375 0.62 -3.45 2.77
CA SER A 375 1.11 -2.08 2.91
C SER A 375 2.27 -1.76 1.96
N ALA A 376 2.00 -1.22 0.78
CA ALA A 376 2.88 -0.22 0.20
C ALA A 376 2.43 1.14 0.77
N SER A 377 2.63 1.35 2.08
CA SER A 377 2.24 2.61 2.72
C SER A 377 3.10 3.74 2.16
N ALA A 378 2.48 4.65 1.41
CA ALA A 378 3.10 5.96 1.17
C ALA A 378 3.34 6.62 2.54
N PHE A 379 4.55 7.14 2.77
CA PHE A 379 4.84 7.88 3.99
C PHE A 379 3.90 9.09 4.12
N LEU A 380 3.42 9.34 5.33
CA LEU A 380 2.59 10.49 5.62
C LEU A 380 3.40 11.77 5.39
N THR A 381 2.73 12.78 4.85
CA THR A 381 3.24 14.14 4.68
C THR A 381 2.27 15.12 5.33
N THR A 382 2.66 16.38 5.45
CA THR A 382 1.74 17.45 5.92
C THR A 382 0.48 17.58 5.06
N SER A 383 0.49 17.14 3.80
CA SER A 383 -0.69 17.14 2.94
C SER A 383 -1.56 15.89 3.08
N THR A 384 -1.01 14.74 3.47
CA THR A 384 -1.77 13.47 3.57
C THR A 384 -2.20 13.12 4.98
N VAL A 385 -1.47 13.56 6.02
CA VAL A 385 -1.77 13.23 7.41
C VAL A 385 -3.13 13.76 7.91
N PRO A 386 -3.68 14.91 7.46
CA PRO A 386 -5.04 15.31 7.83
C PRO A 386 -6.10 14.29 7.38
N SER A 387 -5.97 13.74 6.17
CA SER A 387 -6.88 12.73 5.65
C SER A 387 -6.75 11.41 6.43
N TYR A 388 -5.54 11.03 6.83
CA TYR A 388 -5.30 9.88 7.70
C TYR A 388 -5.93 10.05 9.09
N VAL A 389 -5.81 11.23 9.70
CA VAL A 389 -6.49 11.52 10.98
C VAL A 389 -8.00 11.47 10.82
N TYR A 390 -8.54 12.02 9.72
CA TYR A 390 -9.96 11.98 9.43
C TYR A 390 -10.50 10.55 9.22
N SER A 391 -9.77 9.67 8.54
CA SER A 391 -10.20 8.27 8.39
C SER A 391 -10.24 7.51 9.72
N ASN A 392 -9.57 8.02 10.76
CA ASN A 392 -9.55 7.48 12.11
C ASN A 392 -10.42 8.28 13.10
N LEU A 393 -11.34 9.13 12.62
CA LEU A 393 -12.13 10.03 13.47
C LEU A 393 -12.98 9.29 14.51
N SER A 394 -13.40 8.05 14.22
CA SER A 394 -14.15 7.20 15.17
C SER A 394 -13.38 6.90 16.46
N ALA A 395 -12.05 6.83 16.40
CA ALA A 395 -11.18 6.67 17.57
C ALA A 395 -10.86 8.00 18.27
N LEU A 396 -11.21 9.13 17.65
CA LEU A 396 -10.82 10.48 18.07
C LEU A 396 -12.01 11.33 18.51
N THR A 397 -13.16 10.73 18.78
CA THR A 397 -14.41 11.45 19.13
C THR A 397 -14.30 12.28 20.42
N GLU A 398 -13.32 11.99 21.27
CA GLU A 398 -13.03 12.77 22.48
C GLU A 398 -12.15 13.99 22.23
N VAL A 399 -11.47 14.06 21.09
CA VAL A 399 -10.59 15.17 20.70
C VAL A 399 -11.26 16.04 19.63
N PHE A 400 -11.85 15.41 18.62
CA PHE A 400 -12.50 16.09 17.51
C PHE A 400 -14.00 15.83 17.51
N PRO A 401 -14.84 16.86 17.28
CA PRO A 401 -16.28 16.67 17.20
C PRO A 401 -16.65 15.80 15.99
N PRO A 402 -17.76 15.05 16.03
CA PRO A 402 -18.23 14.25 14.89
C PRO A 402 -18.49 15.08 13.61
N SER A 403 -18.64 16.40 13.73
CA SER A 403 -18.80 17.34 12.62
C SER A 403 -17.49 17.73 11.94
N THR A 404 -16.33 17.25 12.41
CA THR A 404 -15.03 17.52 11.78
C THR A 404 -15.03 17.03 10.33
N THR A 405 -14.47 17.84 9.43
CA THR A 405 -14.30 17.51 8.00
C THR A 405 -12.81 17.46 7.64
N PRO A 406 -12.41 16.78 6.56
CA PRO A 406 -11.00 16.76 6.13
C PRO A 406 -10.42 18.16 5.91
N SER A 407 -11.21 19.07 5.34
CA SER A 407 -10.82 20.46 5.08
C SER A 407 -10.67 21.33 6.34
N SER A 408 -11.20 20.87 7.48
CA SER A 408 -11.09 21.58 8.76
C SER A 408 -9.82 21.22 9.53
N LEU A 409 -9.06 20.21 9.07
CA LEU A 409 -7.83 19.76 9.70
C LEU A 409 -6.60 20.33 8.98
N THR A 410 -5.65 20.83 9.76
CA THR A 410 -4.34 21.27 9.29
C THR A 410 -3.25 20.45 9.96
N ALA A 411 -2.10 20.32 9.30
CA ALA A 411 -0.97 19.57 9.82
C ALA A 411 0.33 20.36 9.74
N GLU A 412 1.15 20.19 10.78
CA GLU A 412 2.51 20.69 10.88
C GLU A 412 3.44 19.50 11.18
N GLU A 413 4.57 19.42 10.48
CA GLU A 413 5.59 18.42 10.79
C GLU A 413 6.44 18.89 11.97
N ILE A 414 6.60 18.04 12.99
CA ILE A 414 7.53 18.29 14.09
C ILE A 414 8.94 17.94 13.62
N ASN A 415 9.71 18.98 13.37
CA ASN A 415 11.11 18.88 13.00
C ASN A 415 11.96 18.65 14.26
N GLY A 416 12.74 17.56 14.29
CA GLY A 416 13.59 17.21 15.44
C GLY A 416 13.73 15.71 15.69
N GLY A 417 12.77 14.89 15.22
CA GLY A 417 12.87 13.42 15.29
C GLY A 417 13.89 12.86 14.29
N ASN A 418 14.85 12.08 14.77
CA ASN A 418 15.89 11.45 13.94
C ASN A 418 15.42 10.16 13.25
N LEU A 419 14.45 9.46 13.85
CA LEU A 419 14.05 8.11 13.45
C LEU A 419 12.70 8.09 12.72
N ASN A 420 11.71 8.83 13.22
CA ASN A 420 10.31 8.74 12.80
C ASN A 420 9.79 10.04 12.17
N TYR A 421 8.77 9.93 11.32
CA TYR A 421 7.97 11.07 10.92
C TYR A 421 7.00 11.41 12.05
N ALA A 422 6.86 12.70 12.36
CA ALA A 422 6.05 13.18 13.47
C ALA A 422 5.27 14.42 13.03
N PHE A 423 3.97 14.45 13.31
CA PHE A 423 3.08 15.53 12.90
C PHE A 423 2.19 15.95 14.05
N VAL A 424 1.84 17.23 14.09
CA VAL A 424 0.69 17.72 14.84
C VAL A 424 -0.43 17.97 13.86
N VAL A 425 -1.60 17.39 14.13
CA VAL A 425 -2.82 17.67 13.37
C VAL A 425 -3.79 18.42 14.26
N LYS A 426 -4.31 19.55 13.77
CA LYS A 426 -5.19 20.46 14.53
C LYS A 426 -6.45 20.81 13.75
N ASN A 427 -7.52 21.16 14.45
CA ASN A 427 -8.69 21.80 13.86
C ASN A 427 -8.72 23.32 14.13
N SER A 428 -9.74 24.02 13.63
CA SER A 428 -9.96 25.46 13.87
C SER A 428 -10.14 25.83 15.34
N ASP A 429 -10.60 24.89 16.16
CA ASP A 429 -10.88 25.10 17.59
C ASP A 429 -9.66 24.81 18.47
N SER A 430 -8.48 24.61 17.85
CA SER A 430 -7.23 24.26 18.51
C SER A 430 -7.20 22.88 19.20
N ASN A 431 -8.19 22.02 18.95
CA ASN A 431 -8.09 20.60 19.30
C ASN A 431 -6.98 19.97 18.47
N SER A 432 -6.22 19.06 19.06
CA SER A 432 -4.99 18.57 18.42
C SER A 432 -4.60 17.15 18.83
N VAL A 433 -3.95 16.46 17.90
CA VAL A 433 -3.36 15.13 18.10
C VAL A 433 -1.93 15.10 17.55
N PHE A 434 -1.12 14.22 18.11
CA PHE A 434 0.20 13.90 17.60
C PHE A 434 0.12 12.61 16.79
N VAL A 435 0.73 12.58 15.61
CA VAL A 435 0.79 11.42 14.73
C VAL A 435 2.25 11.05 14.50
N LYS A 436 2.60 9.78 14.73
CA LYS A 436 3.97 9.27 14.57
C LYS A 436 3.96 8.10 13.60
N GLN A 437 4.86 8.08 12.62
CA GLN A 437 5.03 6.98 11.67
C GLN A 437 6.49 6.53 11.56
N ALA A 438 6.70 5.21 11.61
CA ALA A 438 8.01 4.58 11.43
C ALA A 438 8.31 4.21 9.97
N PRO A 439 9.36 4.80 9.34
CA PRO A 439 9.90 4.27 8.08
C PRO A 439 10.72 2.98 8.26
N ASP A 440 11.02 2.26 7.17
CA ASP A 440 11.93 1.09 7.14
C ASP A 440 13.43 1.48 7.11
N PHE A 441 13.74 2.72 7.51
CA PHE A 441 15.07 3.30 7.55
C PHE A 441 15.14 4.41 8.61
N VAL A 442 16.35 4.87 8.94
CA VAL A 442 16.57 6.03 9.82
C VAL A 442 16.27 7.32 9.06
N LYS A 443 15.21 8.05 9.45
CA LYS A 443 14.75 9.28 8.76
C LYS A 443 15.88 10.25 8.44
N CYS A 444 16.78 10.55 9.39
CA CYS A 444 17.85 11.52 9.19
C CYS A 444 19.03 11.02 8.33
N LEU A 445 19.18 9.70 8.14
CA LEU A 445 20.26 9.09 7.35
C LEU A 445 19.80 8.63 5.96
N GLY A 446 18.49 8.53 5.74
CA GLY A 446 17.88 8.13 4.47
C GLY A 446 17.77 6.62 4.27
N LYS A 447 17.22 6.22 3.12
CA LYS A 447 16.76 4.84 2.82
C LYS A 447 17.82 3.74 2.91
N GLU A 448 19.10 4.12 2.83
CA GLU A 448 20.24 3.21 2.91
C GLU A 448 20.50 2.75 4.35
N ALA A 449 20.12 3.57 5.35
CA ALA A 449 20.27 3.24 6.77
C ALA A 449 19.06 2.44 7.26
N LYS A 450 18.98 1.16 6.87
CA LYS A 450 17.85 0.28 7.17
C LYS A 450 17.57 0.15 8.67
N LEU A 451 16.30 0.27 9.05
CA LEU A 451 15.82 0.09 10.40
C LEU A 451 14.39 -0.46 10.37
N HIS A 452 14.13 -1.52 11.14
CA HIS A 452 12.85 -2.23 11.18
C HIS A 452 11.69 -1.32 11.62
N LYS A 453 10.57 -1.33 10.88
CA LYS A 453 9.38 -0.49 11.13
C LYS A 453 8.60 -0.93 12.37
N GLU A 454 8.73 -2.21 12.72
CA GLU A 454 8.11 -2.91 13.85
C GLU A 454 8.52 -2.34 15.23
N ARG A 455 9.52 -1.44 15.26
CA ARG A 455 9.85 -0.66 16.46
C ARG A 455 8.68 0.20 16.94
N MET A 456 7.79 0.64 16.04
CA MET A 456 6.58 1.36 16.42
C MET A 456 5.61 0.47 17.19
N GLU A 457 5.44 -0.79 16.76
CA GLU A 457 4.69 -1.77 17.54
C GLU A 457 5.29 -1.98 18.94
N LEU A 458 6.63 -2.01 19.07
CA LEU A 458 7.29 -2.17 20.37
C LEU A 458 7.00 -0.99 21.30
N GLU A 459 7.03 0.24 20.77
CA GLU A 459 6.65 1.45 21.51
C GLU A 459 5.21 1.36 22.03
N VAL A 460 4.25 1.03 21.17
CA VAL A 460 2.83 0.88 21.56
C VAL A 460 2.65 -0.26 22.58
N LYS A 461 3.24 -1.43 22.34
CA LYS A 461 3.20 -2.59 23.26
C LYS A 461 3.77 -2.25 24.63
N THR A 462 4.72 -1.34 24.71
CA THR A 462 5.34 -0.92 25.97
C THR A 462 4.39 -0.06 26.78
N PHE A 463 3.74 0.92 26.16
CA PHE A 463 2.69 1.69 26.81
C PHE A 463 1.56 0.79 27.33
N GLU A 464 1.08 -0.13 26.50
CA GLU A 464 0.05 -1.10 26.87
C GLU A 464 0.49 -1.97 28.04
N THR A 465 1.71 -2.51 28.00
CA THR A 465 2.21 -3.41 29.05
C THR A 465 2.45 -2.67 30.36
N TRP A 466 2.92 -1.42 30.34
CA TRP A 466 2.99 -0.61 31.55
C TRP A 466 1.61 -0.31 32.14
N LEU A 467 0.62 0.01 31.31
CA LEU A 467 -0.75 0.23 31.77
C LEU A 467 -1.40 -1.05 32.32
N GLU A 468 -1.12 -2.21 31.72
CA GLU A 468 -1.62 -3.50 32.17
C GLU A 468 -0.99 -3.92 33.50
N THR A 469 0.33 -3.84 33.61
CA THR A 469 1.08 -4.32 34.78
C THR A 469 1.09 -3.33 35.94
N SER A 470 0.97 -2.03 35.63
CA SER A 470 0.98 -0.96 36.61
C SER A 470 0.03 0.18 36.20
N PRO A 471 -1.31 -0.02 36.30
CA PRO A 471 -2.30 1.01 35.93
C PRO A 471 -2.08 2.37 36.60
N ALA A 472 -1.48 2.39 37.79
CA ALA A 472 -1.11 3.60 38.52
C ALA A 472 -0.14 4.51 37.76
N CYS A 473 0.58 4.02 36.74
CA CYS A 473 1.49 4.84 35.94
C CYS A 473 0.76 5.64 34.83
N SER A 474 -0.53 5.40 34.61
CA SER A 474 -1.33 6.06 33.57
C SER A 474 -1.22 7.60 33.54
N PRO A 475 -1.19 8.32 34.68
CA PRO A 475 -1.01 9.78 34.67
C PRO A 475 0.27 10.25 33.97
N TYR A 476 1.32 9.43 33.95
CA TYR A 476 2.61 9.76 33.35
C TYR A 476 2.76 9.34 31.89
N LEU A 477 1.76 8.68 31.31
CA LEU A 477 1.80 8.24 29.92
C LEU A 477 0.88 9.12 29.04
N PRO A 478 1.24 9.39 27.78
CA PRO A 478 0.31 9.97 26.83
C PRO A 478 -0.82 8.96 26.53
N LYS A 479 -2.00 9.47 26.20
CA LYS A 479 -3.06 8.60 25.68
C LYS A 479 -2.76 8.21 24.22
N ILE A 480 -2.69 6.91 23.94
CA ILE A 480 -2.68 6.40 22.56
C ILE A 480 -4.14 6.21 22.12
N TYR A 481 -4.55 6.89 21.06
CA TYR A 481 -5.92 6.84 20.54
C TYR A 481 -6.11 5.72 19.52
N ASN A 482 -5.13 5.50 18.66
CA ASN A 482 -5.17 4.47 17.63
C ASN A 482 -3.75 4.05 17.23
N PHE A 483 -3.58 2.79 16.84
CA PHE A 483 -2.37 2.28 16.21
C PHE A 483 -2.73 1.46 14.98
N ASP A 484 -2.20 1.86 13.84
CA ASP A 484 -2.32 1.16 12.56
C ASP A 484 -1.05 0.35 12.32
N VAL A 485 -1.19 -0.98 12.42
CA VAL A 485 -0.11 -1.97 12.24
C VAL A 485 0.38 -1.99 10.80
N ASP A 486 -0.49 -1.74 9.81
CA ASP A 486 -0.12 -1.82 8.40
C ASP A 486 0.83 -0.67 8.03
N THR A 487 0.48 0.54 8.48
CA THR A 487 1.26 1.76 8.21
C THR A 487 2.28 2.10 9.29
N GLU A 488 2.37 1.29 10.36
CA GLU A 488 3.22 1.52 11.54
C GLU A 488 3.09 2.95 12.06
N THR A 489 1.82 3.37 12.19
CA THR A 489 1.46 4.75 12.53
C THR A 489 0.52 4.75 13.73
N PHE A 490 0.87 5.49 14.78
CA PHE A 490 -0.07 5.75 15.87
C PHE A 490 -0.50 7.21 15.93
N ILE A 491 -1.67 7.42 16.55
CA ILE A 491 -2.21 8.72 16.92
C ILE A 491 -2.27 8.77 18.44
N MET A 492 -1.71 9.83 19.04
CA MET A 492 -1.67 10.02 20.50
C MET A 492 -2.00 11.45 20.92
N GLU A 493 -2.16 11.64 22.23
CA GLU A 493 -2.32 12.93 22.91
C GLU A 493 -1.23 13.92 22.47
N PHE A 494 -1.63 15.12 22.04
CA PHE A 494 -0.69 16.20 21.79
C PHE A 494 -0.38 16.95 23.10
N LEU A 495 0.90 16.95 23.50
CA LEU A 495 1.38 17.54 24.75
C LEU A 495 1.88 18.99 24.56
N GLY A 496 1.09 19.82 23.89
CA GLY A 496 1.50 21.18 23.49
C GLY A 496 1.72 22.17 24.65
N ASP A 497 1.28 21.84 25.86
CA ASP A 497 1.53 22.59 27.09
C ASP A 497 2.85 22.20 27.79
N CYS A 498 3.55 21.21 27.23
CA CYS A 498 4.78 20.64 27.76
C CYS A 498 6.01 20.97 26.88
N GLU A 499 7.18 21.01 27.49
CA GLU A 499 8.49 21.06 26.86
C GLU A 499 9.34 19.84 27.23
N MET A 500 10.43 19.60 26.49
CA MET A 500 11.36 18.51 26.78
C MET A 500 12.17 18.79 28.06
N LEU A 501 12.33 17.79 28.92
CA LEU A 501 13.16 17.89 30.13
C LEU A 501 14.61 18.22 29.76
N GLU A 502 15.13 17.68 28.66
CA GLU A 502 16.46 18.05 28.11
C GLU A 502 16.61 19.56 27.91
N HIS A 503 15.61 20.20 27.31
CA HIS A 503 15.61 21.66 27.10
C HIS A 503 15.58 22.42 28.43
N ARG A 504 14.71 22.00 29.37
CA ARG A 504 14.60 22.64 30.69
C ARG A 504 15.89 22.53 31.50
N LEU A 505 16.55 21.37 31.49
CA LEU A 505 17.82 21.15 32.19
C LEU A 505 18.93 22.11 31.72
N ILE A 506 18.98 22.41 30.42
CA ILE A 506 19.99 23.32 29.86
C ILE A 506 19.60 24.79 30.06
N THR A 507 18.34 25.15 29.85
CA THR A 507 17.93 26.56 29.78
C THR A 507 17.50 27.14 31.12
N SER A 508 16.88 26.33 32.00
CA SER A 508 16.33 26.79 33.28
C SER A 508 16.23 25.64 34.28
N PRO A 509 17.32 25.28 34.98
CA PRO A 509 17.43 24.08 35.81
C PRO A 509 16.73 24.18 37.18
N THR A 510 15.60 24.88 37.25
CA THR A 510 14.76 24.98 38.44
C THR A 510 13.57 24.04 38.28
N PHE A 511 13.37 23.14 39.23
CA PHE A 511 12.32 22.13 39.21
C PHE A 511 11.46 22.22 40.47
N THR A 512 10.17 21.95 40.34
CA THR A 512 9.33 21.73 41.53
C THR A 512 9.59 20.32 42.08
N PRO A 513 9.32 20.09 43.39
CA PRO A 513 9.37 18.75 43.95
C PRO A 513 8.44 17.74 43.25
N ALA A 514 7.39 18.24 42.56
CA ALA A 514 6.44 17.39 41.84
C ALA A 514 7.05 16.69 40.61
N ILE A 515 8.00 17.32 39.90
CA ILE A 515 8.69 16.65 38.78
C ILE A 515 9.52 15.49 39.28
N ALA A 516 10.36 15.73 40.30
CA ALA A 516 11.22 14.70 40.87
C ALA A 516 10.37 13.54 41.43
N ALA A 517 9.26 13.86 42.10
CA ALA A 517 8.30 12.87 42.58
C ALA A 517 7.67 12.07 41.44
N GLY A 518 7.15 12.74 40.41
CA GLY A 518 6.49 12.07 39.27
C GLY A 518 7.42 11.15 38.49
N LEU A 519 8.66 11.56 38.24
CA LEU A 519 9.67 10.72 37.59
C LEU A 519 10.05 9.51 38.43
N GLY A 520 10.29 9.72 39.73
CA GLY A 520 10.63 8.64 40.65
C GLY A 520 9.47 7.65 40.80
N GLU A 521 8.25 8.15 40.88
CA GLU A 521 7.03 7.35 40.97
C GLU A 521 6.80 6.52 39.71
N PHE A 522 6.84 7.12 38.53
CA PHE A 522 6.71 6.40 37.27
C PHE A 522 7.71 5.24 37.17
N MET A 523 9.01 5.54 37.29
CA MET A 523 10.06 4.52 37.13
C MET A 523 9.97 3.46 38.22
N GLY A 524 9.64 3.86 39.46
CA GLY A 524 9.53 2.92 40.55
C GLY A 524 8.37 1.95 40.38
N LEU A 525 7.21 2.45 39.93
CA LEU A 525 6.04 1.66 39.61
C LEU A 525 6.31 0.66 38.47
N THR A 526 6.81 1.14 37.33
CA THR A 526 7.01 0.28 36.14
C THR A 526 8.14 -0.73 36.34
N HIS A 527 9.27 -0.31 36.93
CA HIS A 527 10.37 -1.21 37.23
C HIS A 527 9.93 -2.27 38.25
N SER A 528 9.23 -1.89 39.31
CA SER A 528 8.81 -2.86 40.33
C SER A 528 7.75 -3.85 39.81
N ALA A 529 6.83 -3.40 38.95
CA ALA A 529 5.76 -4.25 38.42
C ALA A 529 6.26 -5.31 37.42
N THR A 530 7.38 -5.04 36.74
CA THR A 530 7.91 -5.90 35.68
C THR A 530 9.25 -6.54 36.01
N HIS A 531 9.77 -6.28 37.21
CA HIS A 531 11.00 -6.89 37.68
C HIS A 531 10.86 -8.41 37.74
N VAL A 532 11.85 -9.12 37.22
CA VAL A 532 11.93 -10.60 37.19
C VAL A 532 11.70 -11.28 38.54
N SER A 533 12.08 -10.63 39.65
CA SER A 533 11.87 -11.15 41.00
C SER A 533 10.44 -10.95 41.52
N LYS A 534 9.59 -10.26 40.76
CA LYS A 534 8.20 -9.92 41.08
C LYS A 534 7.18 -10.55 40.15
N ILE A 535 7.61 -11.09 39.02
CA ILE A 535 6.74 -11.72 38.04
C ILE A 535 7.10 -13.21 37.88
N GLU A 536 6.17 -14.00 37.37
CA GLU A 536 6.42 -15.42 37.11
C GLU A 536 7.48 -15.61 36.01
N PHE A 537 8.23 -16.71 36.09
CA PHE A 537 9.27 -17.04 35.11
C PHE A 537 8.74 -17.05 33.66
N GLY A 538 7.53 -17.57 33.44
CA GLY A 538 6.90 -17.57 32.11
C GLY A 538 6.69 -16.16 31.55
N VAL A 539 6.21 -15.24 32.40
CA VAL A 539 6.01 -13.82 32.02
C VAL A 539 7.35 -13.14 31.73
N ALA A 540 8.37 -13.39 32.55
CA ALA A 540 9.71 -12.85 32.31
C ALA A 540 10.33 -13.37 31.00
N ALA A 541 10.14 -14.66 30.70
CA ALA A 541 10.58 -15.27 29.44
C ALA A 541 9.82 -14.67 28.24
N ASP A 542 8.51 -14.48 28.37
CA ASP A 542 7.67 -13.85 27.36
C ASP A 542 8.10 -12.39 27.11
N TYR A 543 8.37 -11.61 28.15
CA TYR A 543 8.89 -10.25 28.00
C TYR A 543 10.26 -10.21 27.33
N PHE A 544 11.15 -11.14 27.65
CA PHE A 544 12.46 -11.23 27.00
C PHE A 544 12.35 -11.48 25.48
N VAL A 545 11.33 -12.23 25.05
CA VAL A 545 11.05 -12.46 23.62
C VAL A 545 10.29 -11.29 23.01
N LYS A 546 9.23 -10.82 23.68
CA LYS A 546 8.29 -9.77 23.21
C LYS A 546 8.98 -8.42 23.01
N PHE A 547 9.90 -8.06 23.90
CA PHE A 547 10.61 -6.78 23.88
C PHE A 547 12.06 -6.91 23.41
N LYS A 548 12.30 -7.88 22.52
CA LYS A 548 13.62 -8.11 21.91
C LYS A 548 13.81 -7.19 20.70
N ASN A 549 14.60 -6.13 20.86
CA ASN A 549 14.97 -5.23 19.76
C ASN A 549 16.48 -5.31 19.46
N GLU A 550 16.91 -6.27 18.65
CA GLU A 550 18.35 -6.53 18.42
C GLU A 550 19.07 -5.38 17.72
N ALA A 551 18.42 -4.75 16.72
CA ALA A 551 19.03 -3.69 15.93
C ALA A 551 19.34 -2.46 16.79
N LEU A 552 18.34 -1.96 17.52
CA LEU A 552 18.52 -0.80 18.40
C LEU A 552 19.41 -1.10 19.59
N ARG A 553 19.28 -2.29 20.19
CA ARG A 553 20.18 -2.74 21.26
C ARG A 553 21.64 -2.82 20.79
N GLY A 554 21.87 -3.25 19.54
CA GLY A 554 23.18 -3.29 18.91
C GLY A 554 23.83 -1.90 18.85
N LEU A 555 23.08 -0.87 18.50
CA LEU A 555 23.57 0.51 18.47
C LEU A 555 24.07 0.94 19.86
N GLN A 556 23.31 0.71 20.93
CA GLN A 556 23.76 1.12 22.26
C GLN A 556 24.99 0.32 22.73
N LEU A 557 25.04 -0.99 22.45
CA LEU A 557 26.21 -1.83 22.70
C LEU A 557 27.47 -1.32 22.02
N GLU A 558 27.32 -0.85 20.80
CA GLU A 558 28.40 -0.34 19.98
C GLU A 558 28.84 1.05 20.43
N TYR A 559 27.92 2.01 20.55
CA TYR A 559 28.26 3.42 20.75
C TYR A 559 28.47 3.83 22.21
N VAL A 560 27.79 3.16 23.17
CA VAL A 560 27.93 3.49 24.60
C VAL A 560 29.04 2.71 25.26
N PHE A 561 29.16 1.42 24.96
CA PHE A 561 30.05 0.51 25.71
C PHE A 561 31.31 0.09 24.95
N THR A 562 31.45 0.44 23.67
CA THR A 562 32.54 -0.08 22.83
C THR A 562 33.30 1.02 22.08
N LYS A 563 32.72 1.61 21.03
CA LYS A 563 33.38 2.57 20.14
C LYS A 563 33.93 3.78 20.86
N ALA A 564 33.15 4.38 21.77
CA ALA A 564 33.57 5.56 22.51
C ALA A 564 34.94 5.36 23.20
N PHE A 565 35.18 4.18 23.78
CA PHE A 565 36.42 3.88 24.49
C PHE A 565 37.54 3.37 23.57
N ALA A 566 37.19 2.75 22.44
CA ALA A 566 38.18 2.25 21.48
C ALA A 566 38.70 3.35 20.54
N GLU A 567 37.85 4.33 20.19
CA GLU A 567 38.10 5.32 19.14
C GLU A 567 38.17 6.77 19.68
N GLY A 568 37.90 7.01 20.97
CA GLY A 568 37.86 8.35 21.58
C GLY A 568 39.20 9.07 21.82
N GLY A 569 40.29 8.62 21.19
CA GLY A 569 41.59 9.30 21.19
C GLY A 569 42.25 9.51 22.57
N GLU A 570 42.96 10.62 22.75
CA GLU A 570 43.69 10.95 24.00
C GLU A 570 42.76 11.06 25.22
N LYS A 571 41.54 11.58 25.06
CA LYS A 571 40.57 11.68 26.17
C LYS A 571 40.10 10.30 26.65
N ALA A 572 39.98 9.33 25.74
CA ALA A 572 39.67 7.95 26.11
C ALA A 572 40.81 7.31 26.91
N LYS A 573 42.07 7.74 26.72
CA LYS A 573 43.21 7.20 27.49
C LYS A 573 43.03 7.44 28.99
N VAL A 574 42.60 8.64 29.40
CA VAL A 574 42.35 9.01 30.81
C VAL A 574 41.38 8.06 31.51
N LEU A 575 40.41 7.51 30.76
CA LEU A 575 39.44 6.53 31.24
C LEU A 575 40.02 5.11 31.20
N SER A 576 40.65 4.74 30.08
CA SER A 576 41.21 3.40 29.87
C SER A 576 42.38 3.06 30.80
N GLU A 577 43.12 4.06 31.29
CA GLU A 577 44.18 3.91 32.29
C GLU A 577 43.66 3.58 33.70
N SER A 578 42.35 3.62 33.92
CA SER A 578 41.71 3.21 35.17
C SER A 578 41.15 1.79 35.04
N PRO A 579 41.82 0.74 35.55
CA PRO A 579 41.33 -0.63 35.45
C PRO A 579 39.91 -0.79 36.01
N LYS A 580 39.66 -0.17 37.17
CA LYS A 580 38.33 -0.16 37.81
C LYS A 580 37.23 0.45 36.94
N PHE A 581 37.57 1.45 36.12
CA PHE A 581 36.61 2.07 35.21
C PHE A 581 36.25 1.10 34.08
N MET A 582 37.26 0.54 33.41
CA MET A 582 37.06 -0.38 32.29
C MET A 582 36.36 -1.69 32.71
N GLU A 583 36.66 -2.20 33.90
CA GLU A 583 35.92 -3.32 34.50
C GLU A 583 34.45 -2.99 34.73
N GLY A 584 34.16 -1.77 35.22
CA GLY A 584 32.81 -1.25 35.37
C GLY A 584 32.06 -1.14 34.04
N VAL A 585 32.70 -0.58 33.00
CA VAL A 585 32.13 -0.55 31.64
C VAL A 585 31.81 -1.96 31.15
N ALA A 586 32.71 -2.92 31.36
CA ALA A 586 32.49 -4.31 30.97
C ALA A 586 31.34 -4.97 31.77
N GLU A 587 31.15 -4.59 33.04
CA GLU A 587 30.00 -5.02 33.85
C GLU A 587 28.69 -4.47 33.31
N MET A 588 28.61 -3.15 33.07
CA MET A 588 27.42 -2.51 32.50
C MET A 588 27.05 -3.12 31.15
N LYS A 589 28.06 -3.40 30.31
CA LYS A 589 27.86 -4.12 29.04
C LYS A 589 27.27 -5.52 29.25
N ARG A 590 27.71 -6.28 30.26
CA ARG A 590 27.14 -7.62 30.55
C ARG A 590 25.70 -7.54 31.06
N LEU A 591 25.39 -6.55 31.89
CA LEU A 591 24.05 -6.30 32.39
C LEU A 591 23.09 -5.92 31.25
N TYR A 592 23.50 -4.98 30.40
CA TYR A 592 22.73 -4.57 29.23
C TYR A 592 22.49 -5.74 28.25
N VAL A 593 23.42 -6.69 28.17
CA VAL A 593 23.21 -7.91 27.37
C VAL A 593 22.14 -8.85 27.97
N GLY A 594 21.72 -8.63 29.21
CA GLY A 594 20.76 -9.47 29.93
C GLY A 594 21.38 -10.76 30.47
N LYS A 595 22.70 -10.78 30.77
CA LYS A 595 23.38 -11.98 31.28
C LYS A 595 23.08 -12.30 32.76
N GLN A 596 22.40 -11.41 33.48
CA GLN A 596 22.03 -11.61 34.89
C GLN A 596 20.50 -11.60 35.00
N ALA A 597 19.93 -12.74 35.37
CA ALA A 597 18.49 -12.93 35.36
C ALA A 597 17.78 -12.03 36.38
N ASP A 598 18.35 -11.85 37.58
CA ASP A 598 17.69 -11.16 38.71
C ASP A 598 17.57 -9.64 38.56
N ASN A 599 18.13 -9.07 37.50
CA ASN A 599 18.17 -7.62 37.30
C ASN A 599 17.29 -7.17 36.14
N LEU A 600 16.34 -7.96 35.63
CA LEU A 600 15.56 -7.58 34.42
C LEU A 600 14.19 -6.99 34.79
N ALA A 601 13.81 -5.90 34.13
CA ALA A 601 12.47 -5.30 34.13
C ALA A 601 12.16 -4.74 32.74
N LEU A 602 10.87 -4.50 32.43
CA LEU A 602 10.50 -3.82 31.19
C LEU A 602 10.88 -2.34 31.32
N CYS A 603 11.95 -1.97 30.62
CA CYS A 603 12.55 -0.64 30.64
C CYS A 603 12.39 0.01 29.26
N HIS A 604 12.42 1.33 29.23
CA HIS A 604 12.32 2.16 28.03
C HIS A 604 13.61 2.08 27.17
N GLY A 605 14.73 1.57 27.70
CA GLY A 605 15.97 1.32 26.95
C GLY A 605 16.81 2.59 26.69
N ASP A 606 16.12 3.72 26.54
CA ASP A 606 16.72 5.04 26.37
C ASP A 606 15.92 6.13 27.13
N LEU A 607 15.55 5.88 28.40
CA LEU A 607 14.84 6.89 29.21
C LEU A 607 15.78 8.05 29.59
N HIS A 608 16.11 8.89 28.62
CA HIS A 608 16.92 10.08 28.79
C HIS A 608 16.04 11.34 28.90
N PRO A 609 16.58 12.51 29.28
CA PRO A 609 15.75 13.73 29.37
C PRO A 609 15.04 14.14 28.07
N GLY A 610 15.52 13.70 26.91
CA GLY A 610 14.83 13.85 25.63
C GLY A 610 13.66 12.89 25.40
N SER A 611 13.26 12.10 26.40
CA SER A 611 12.10 11.18 26.37
C SER A 611 11.07 11.56 27.44
N VAL A 612 11.27 12.71 28.07
CA VAL A 612 10.44 13.23 29.15
C VAL A 612 9.95 14.60 28.76
N MET A 613 8.63 14.79 28.79
CA MET A 613 7.98 16.09 28.66
C MET A 613 7.45 16.56 30.02
N ILE A 614 7.62 17.85 30.30
CA ILE A 614 7.15 18.52 31.51
C ILE A 614 6.44 19.82 31.17
N ASN A 615 5.46 20.26 31.94
CA ASN A 615 4.73 21.51 31.67
C ASN A 615 5.35 22.75 32.35
N ASN A 616 4.87 23.94 31.97
CA ASN A 616 5.42 25.23 32.39
C ASN A 616 5.38 25.51 33.91
N ASP A 617 4.39 24.98 34.64
CA ASP A 617 4.35 25.04 36.11
C ASP A 617 5.11 23.87 36.76
N SER A 618 5.68 22.99 35.94
CA SER A 618 6.49 21.87 36.35
C SER A 618 5.73 20.88 37.26
N SER A 619 4.42 20.72 37.09
CA SER A 619 3.61 19.77 37.87
C SER A 619 3.28 18.48 37.12
N LYS A 620 3.33 18.51 35.78
CA LYS A 620 3.02 17.39 34.91
C LYS A 620 4.30 16.75 34.40
N VAL A 621 4.38 15.42 34.45
CA VAL A 621 5.45 14.60 33.89
C VAL A 621 4.83 13.62 32.91
N LYS A 622 5.32 13.59 31.67
CA LYS A 622 4.90 12.65 30.63
C LYS A 622 6.10 11.95 30.02
N ILE A 623 6.06 10.62 29.99
CA ILE A 623 7.08 9.78 29.40
C ILE A 623 6.64 9.43 27.99
N ILE A 624 7.49 9.72 27.03
CA ILE A 624 7.22 9.57 25.60
C ILE A 624 8.36 8.79 24.94
N ASP A 625 8.08 8.24 23.76
CA ASP A 625 9.11 7.66 22.90
C ASP A 625 9.86 6.41 23.43
N PRO A 626 9.17 5.37 23.99
CA PRO A 626 9.82 4.11 24.37
C PRO A 626 10.24 3.26 23.16
N GLU A 627 10.69 3.87 22.07
CA GLU A 627 11.11 3.25 20.80
C GLU A 627 12.20 2.17 21.00
N PHE A 628 12.93 2.22 22.13
CA PHE A 628 13.99 1.28 22.52
C PHE A 628 13.57 0.25 23.56
N ALA A 629 12.26 0.09 23.82
CA ALA A 629 11.76 -0.76 24.88
C ALA A 629 12.45 -2.13 24.92
N ILE A 630 13.06 -2.39 26.07
CA ILE A 630 13.90 -3.56 26.31
C ILE A 630 13.48 -4.18 27.63
N TYR A 631 13.39 -5.50 27.65
CA TYR A 631 13.39 -6.23 28.91
C TYR A 631 14.85 -6.35 29.40
N GLY A 632 15.25 -5.45 30.31
CA GLY A 632 16.64 -5.16 30.63
C GLY A 632 16.85 -4.59 32.03
N PRO A 633 18.08 -4.18 32.40
CA PRO A 633 18.36 -3.70 33.74
C PRO A 633 17.68 -2.37 34.09
N PRO A 634 16.92 -2.25 35.20
CA PRO A 634 16.32 -0.99 35.66
C PRO A 634 17.32 0.16 35.82
N GLY A 635 18.57 -0.19 36.15
CA GLY A 635 19.66 0.78 36.26
C GLY A 635 19.94 1.50 34.93
N LEU A 636 19.62 0.92 33.79
CA LEU A 636 19.82 1.55 32.48
C LEU A 636 19.03 2.85 32.36
N ASP A 637 17.71 2.78 32.53
CA ASP A 637 16.82 3.95 32.45
C ASP A 637 17.20 4.99 33.51
N LEU A 638 17.54 4.51 34.72
CA LEU A 638 17.98 5.37 35.81
C LEU A 638 19.27 6.13 35.43
N GLY A 639 20.24 5.43 34.85
CA GLY A 639 21.51 5.99 34.43
C GLY A 639 21.38 6.95 33.26
N SER A 640 20.55 6.61 32.27
CA SER A 640 20.28 7.47 31.10
C SER A 640 19.70 8.82 31.53
N LEU A 641 18.72 8.82 32.44
CA LEU A 641 18.13 10.06 32.97
C LEU A 641 19.15 10.87 33.77
N LEU A 642 19.85 10.22 34.71
CA LEU A 642 20.88 10.86 35.55
C LEU A 642 22.03 11.46 34.73
N SER A 643 22.39 10.82 33.61
CA SER A 643 23.47 11.30 32.75
C SER A 643 23.22 12.71 32.23
N GLY A 644 21.97 13.00 31.84
CA GLY A 644 21.61 14.33 31.36
C GLY A 644 21.62 15.38 32.47
N VAL A 645 21.29 15.01 33.71
CA VAL A 645 21.41 15.93 34.86
C VAL A 645 22.87 16.25 35.17
N ILE A 646 23.77 15.24 35.13
CA ILE A 646 25.22 15.46 35.30
C ILE A 646 25.78 16.32 34.17
N LEU A 647 25.40 16.06 32.91
CA LEU A 647 25.82 16.85 31.77
C LEU A 647 25.29 18.29 31.83
N ALA A 648 24.05 18.50 32.28
CA ALA A 648 23.50 19.83 32.55
C ALA A 648 24.29 20.56 33.64
N THR A 649 24.67 19.86 34.70
CA THR A 649 25.46 20.42 35.80
C THR A 649 26.82 20.93 35.30
N LEU A 650 27.51 20.12 34.48
CA LEU A 650 28.76 20.50 33.83
C LEU A 650 28.54 21.67 32.84
N HIS A 651 27.46 21.65 32.08
CA HIS A 651 27.09 22.75 31.18
C HIS A 651 26.97 24.07 31.96
N HIS A 652 26.18 24.11 33.04
CA HIS A 652 25.99 25.32 33.86
C HIS A 652 27.27 25.74 34.59
N LYS A 653 28.10 24.79 35.05
CA LYS A 653 29.38 25.10 35.68
C LYS A 653 30.30 25.88 34.74
N TYR A 654 30.39 25.46 33.48
CA TYR A 654 31.33 26.04 32.53
C TYR A 654 30.73 27.20 31.73
N LEU A 655 29.45 27.17 31.35
CA LEU A 655 28.82 28.27 30.60
C LEU A 655 28.66 29.53 31.46
N SER A 656 28.06 29.38 32.64
CA SER A 656 27.58 30.50 33.47
C SER A 656 28.13 30.49 34.90
N ASN A 657 28.79 29.40 35.31
CA ASN A 657 29.16 29.10 36.69
C ASN A 657 27.99 29.31 37.67
N ASP A 658 26.78 28.92 37.24
CA ASP A 658 25.56 29.11 38.01
C ASP A 658 25.46 28.11 39.17
N ILE A 659 25.94 28.54 40.33
CA ILE A 659 25.91 27.75 41.57
C ILE A 659 24.47 27.42 42.00
N THR A 660 23.50 28.30 41.70
CA THR A 660 22.09 28.10 42.08
C THR A 660 21.49 26.97 41.27
N ALA A 661 21.75 26.98 39.95
CA ALA A 661 21.41 25.88 39.05
C ALA A 661 21.97 24.54 39.53
N ILE A 662 23.27 24.49 39.84
CA ILE A 662 23.93 23.25 40.29
C ILE A 662 23.30 22.72 41.58
N LYS A 663 23.00 23.59 42.55
CA LYS A 663 22.29 23.20 43.79
C LYS A 663 20.88 22.70 43.51
N GLY A 664 20.15 23.33 42.59
CA GLY A 664 18.82 22.90 42.15
C GLY A 664 18.83 21.51 41.52
N LEU A 665 19.79 21.24 40.64
CA LEU A 665 19.99 19.92 40.02
C LEU A 665 20.35 18.85 41.06
N LYS A 666 21.22 19.17 42.02
CA LYS A 666 21.56 18.26 43.14
C LYS A 666 20.30 17.91 43.94
N ALA A 667 19.51 18.91 44.34
CA ALA A 667 18.27 18.70 45.09
C ALA A 667 17.26 17.85 44.31
N PHE A 668 17.09 18.13 43.01
CA PHE A 668 16.25 17.36 42.11
C PHE A 668 16.64 15.87 42.09
N VAL A 669 17.93 15.53 41.97
CA VAL A 669 18.40 14.13 41.98
C VAL A 669 18.14 13.45 43.32
N THR A 670 18.39 14.14 44.43
CA THR A 670 18.12 13.59 45.77
C THR A 670 16.63 13.26 45.93
N ASP A 671 15.75 14.19 45.57
CA ASP A 671 14.30 13.99 45.67
C ASP A 671 13.81 12.90 44.70
N PHE A 672 14.34 12.88 43.49
CA PHE A 672 14.01 11.88 42.46
C PHE A 672 14.33 10.46 42.94
N ILE A 673 15.56 10.22 43.43
CA ILE A 673 15.98 8.89 43.89
C ILE A 673 15.22 8.48 45.15
N ALA A 674 14.90 9.42 46.05
CA ALA A 674 14.07 9.14 47.21
C ALA A 674 12.66 8.66 46.81
N ASN A 675 12.03 9.33 45.84
CA ASN A 675 10.72 8.93 45.33
C ASN A 675 10.76 7.63 44.51
N TYR A 676 11.83 7.40 43.75
CA TYR A 676 12.07 6.11 43.08
C TYR A 676 12.13 4.96 44.09
N ARG A 677 12.97 5.09 45.13
CA ARG A 677 13.10 4.07 46.17
C ARG A 677 11.80 3.82 46.91
N LYS A 678 11.04 4.87 47.20
CA LYS A 678 9.72 4.76 47.83
C LYS A 678 8.75 3.96 46.96
N SER A 679 8.70 4.24 45.67
CA SER A 679 7.73 3.64 44.74
C SER A 679 8.12 2.21 44.35
N ALA A 680 9.43 1.91 44.31
CA ALA A 680 9.96 0.57 44.05
C ALA A 680 10.23 -0.24 45.34
N ALA A 681 9.71 0.18 46.50
CA ALA A 681 10.03 -0.42 47.81
C ALA A 681 9.79 -1.94 47.87
N ALA A 682 8.84 -2.46 47.08
CA ALA A 682 8.55 -3.88 47.00
C ALA A 682 9.77 -4.72 46.56
N LEU A 683 10.71 -4.17 45.79
CA LEU A 683 11.94 -4.86 45.36
C LEU A 683 12.89 -5.19 46.53
N GLY A 684 12.78 -4.47 47.64
CA GLY A 684 13.64 -4.62 48.81
C GLY A 684 14.95 -3.84 48.71
N HIS A 685 15.49 -3.45 49.86
CA HIS A 685 16.62 -2.52 49.95
C HIS A 685 17.86 -2.97 49.16
N SER A 686 18.25 -4.24 49.26
CA SER A 686 19.44 -4.74 48.57
C SER A 686 19.32 -4.67 47.04
N VAL A 687 18.13 -4.91 46.48
CA VAL A 687 17.90 -4.82 45.04
C VAL A 687 17.92 -3.36 44.61
N LEU A 688 17.28 -2.47 45.37
CA LEU A 688 17.27 -1.04 45.10
C LEU A 688 18.67 -0.42 45.17
N ASP A 689 19.50 -0.84 46.13
CA ASP A 689 20.89 -0.39 46.22
C ASP A 689 21.71 -0.83 45.01
N LYS A 690 21.50 -2.06 44.54
CA LYS A 690 22.13 -2.56 43.31
C LYS A 690 21.65 -1.79 42.08
N ILE A 691 20.34 -1.55 41.93
CA ILE A 691 19.79 -0.76 40.82
C ILE A 691 20.38 0.65 40.79
N VAL A 692 20.48 1.32 41.94
CA VAL A 692 21.08 2.67 42.01
C VAL A 692 22.57 2.63 41.68
N SER A 693 23.32 1.65 42.21
CA SER A 693 24.73 1.47 41.88
C SER A 693 24.95 1.21 40.38
N ASP A 694 24.10 0.38 39.76
CA ASP A 694 24.15 0.09 38.32
C ASP A 694 23.75 1.32 37.51
N GLY A 695 22.75 2.08 37.95
CA GLY A 695 22.36 3.33 37.32
C GLY A 695 23.47 4.37 37.33
N ILE A 696 24.26 4.48 38.39
CA ILE A 696 25.45 5.34 38.41
C ILE A 696 26.50 4.84 37.42
N GLY A 697 26.65 3.52 37.26
CA GLY A 697 27.51 2.91 36.24
C GLY A 697 27.08 3.27 34.82
N PHE A 698 25.79 3.08 34.49
CA PHE A 698 25.23 3.46 33.18
C PHE A 698 25.32 4.97 32.93
N CYS A 699 25.02 5.80 33.94
CA CYS A 699 25.20 7.25 33.90
C CYS A 699 26.65 7.61 33.55
N SER A 700 27.62 6.96 34.18
CA SER A 700 29.03 7.19 33.89
C SER A 700 29.40 6.85 32.43
N CYS A 701 28.90 5.74 31.89
CA CYS A 701 29.12 5.38 30.48
C CYS A 701 28.54 6.43 29.52
N GLU A 702 27.31 6.90 29.77
CA GLU A 702 26.64 7.94 28.98
C GLU A 702 27.34 9.31 29.06
N VAL A 703 27.79 9.71 30.25
CA VAL A 703 28.57 10.94 30.45
C VAL A 703 29.91 10.84 29.72
N ALA A 704 30.60 9.69 29.83
CA ALA A 704 31.87 9.46 29.14
C ALA A 704 31.72 9.51 27.62
N ARG A 705 30.76 8.79 27.02
CA ARG A 705 30.59 8.79 25.55
C ARG A 705 30.31 10.19 25.01
N THR A 706 29.58 11.00 25.78
CA THR A 706 29.28 12.38 25.43
C THR A 706 30.55 13.22 25.38
N ALA A 707 31.39 13.12 26.42
CA ALA A 707 32.68 13.82 26.45
C ALA A 707 33.65 13.39 25.33
N LEU A 708 33.53 12.13 24.89
CA LEU A 708 34.36 11.55 23.83
C LEU A 708 33.83 11.84 22.41
N GLY A 709 32.67 12.51 22.28
CA GLY A 709 32.10 12.89 20.99
C GLY A 709 31.23 11.82 20.31
N PHE A 710 30.83 10.77 21.04
CA PHE A 710 30.00 9.67 20.54
C PHE A 710 28.52 9.79 20.96
N ALA A 711 28.08 11.00 21.35
CA ALA A 711 26.69 11.27 21.72
C ALA A 711 25.83 11.93 20.63
N GLY A 712 26.38 12.15 19.42
CA GLY A 712 25.65 12.79 18.33
C GLY A 712 25.33 14.27 18.60
N GLY A 713 24.22 14.76 18.03
CA GLY A 713 23.82 16.17 18.03
C GLY A 713 23.21 16.72 19.33
N ARG A 714 23.36 16.02 20.47
CA ARG A 714 22.85 16.56 21.74
C ARG A 714 23.60 17.86 22.09
N LEU A 715 22.87 18.89 22.51
CA LEU A 715 23.39 20.22 22.83
C LEU A 715 24.26 20.25 24.10
N TRP A 716 24.45 19.11 24.76
CA TRP A 716 25.32 18.97 25.92
C TRP A 716 26.75 19.35 25.55
N LEU A 717 27.33 20.26 26.33
CA LEU A 717 28.73 20.68 26.20
C LEU A 717 29.10 21.27 24.83
N GLN A 718 28.11 21.76 24.08
CA GLN A 718 28.34 22.55 22.88
C GLN A 718 28.51 24.01 23.28
N PHE A 719 29.75 24.47 23.33
CA PHE A 719 30.10 25.86 23.62
C PHE A 719 30.71 26.50 22.38
N ASP A 720 30.40 27.78 22.17
CA ASP A 720 30.99 28.57 21.08
C ASP A 720 32.50 28.80 21.30
N ASP A 721 32.91 28.91 22.57
CA ASP A 721 34.31 29.03 22.97
C ASP A 721 35.01 27.67 23.01
N ALA A 722 36.06 27.53 22.21
CA ALA A 722 36.79 26.27 22.04
C ALA A 722 37.61 25.87 23.28
N GLU A 723 38.16 26.82 24.03
CA GLU A 723 38.95 26.56 25.24
C GLU A 723 38.03 26.11 26.38
N LEU A 724 36.92 26.81 26.56
CA LEU A 724 35.87 26.47 27.52
C LEU A 724 35.27 25.09 27.23
N LYS A 725 35.05 24.78 25.95
CA LYS A 725 34.64 23.45 25.50
C LYS A 725 35.64 22.38 25.90
N GLU A 726 36.94 22.61 25.67
CA GLU A 726 37.97 21.63 26.01
C GLU A 726 38.06 21.38 27.52
N MET A 727 38.00 22.45 28.33
CA MET A 727 37.97 22.36 29.79
C MET A 727 36.75 21.58 30.29
N ALA A 728 35.57 21.88 29.76
CA ALA A 728 34.33 21.20 30.13
C ALA A 728 34.37 19.70 29.77
N LEU A 729 34.88 19.36 28.58
CA LEU A 729 35.04 17.96 28.16
C LEU A 729 36.03 17.21 29.07
N ALA A 730 37.16 17.82 29.43
CA ALA A 730 38.13 17.22 30.34
C ALA A 730 37.53 16.97 31.74
N ALA A 731 36.79 17.93 32.29
CA ALA A 731 36.09 17.76 33.56
C ALA A 731 35.00 16.69 33.51
N THR A 732 34.29 16.59 32.37
CA THR A 732 33.28 15.55 32.13
C THR A 732 33.89 14.15 32.16
N VAL A 733 35.07 13.98 31.55
CA VAL A 733 35.84 12.72 31.59
C VAL A 733 36.21 12.34 33.03
N LEU A 734 36.71 13.28 33.82
CA LEU A 734 37.07 13.03 35.23
C LEU A 734 35.84 12.70 36.08
N CYS A 735 34.72 13.40 35.85
CA CYS A 735 33.45 13.13 36.52
C CYS A 735 32.95 11.71 36.23
N ALA A 736 32.93 11.31 34.94
CA ALA A 736 32.56 9.95 34.56
C ALA A 736 33.44 8.91 35.25
N ARG A 737 34.77 9.12 35.26
CA ARG A 737 35.71 8.21 35.94
C ARG A 737 35.39 8.05 37.42
N LYS A 738 35.15 9.18 38.11
CA LYS A 738 34.80 9.18 39.55
C LYS A 738 33.51 8.43 39.80
N LEU A 739 32.44 8.73 39.06
CA LEU A 739 31.14 8.07 39.18
C LEU A 739 31.25 6.56 39.05
N MET A 740 31.94 6.05 38.03
CA MET A 740 32.10 4.59 37.86
C MET A 740 32.88 3.95 39.00
N ASN A 741 33.97 4.60 39.43
CA ASN A 741 34.88 4.07 40.45
C ASN A 741 34.25 4.09 41.85
N GLU A 742 33.32 4.99 42.11
CA GLU A 742 32.64 5.14 43.40
C GLU A 742 31.20 4.60 43.39
N ARG A 743 30.71 4.06 42.27
CA ARG A 743 29.28 3.67 42.07
C ARG A 743 28.67 2.81 43.18
N GLU A 744 29.48 1.94 43.79
CA GLU A 744 29.06 1.05 44.88
C GLU A 744 28.64 1.82 46.14
N ASN A 745 29.07 3.08 46.30
CA ASN A 745 28.65 3.97 47.38
C ASN A 745 27.23 4.55 47.14
N GLY A 746 26.58 4.22 46.01
CA GLY A 746 25.24 4.66 45.69
C GLY A 746 25.11 6.19 45.67
N MET A 747 24.11 6.72 46.38
CA MET A 747 23.83 8.17 46.42
C MET A 747 25.03 9.02 46.84
N ALA A 748 25.89 8.52 47.72
CA ALA A 748 27.08 9.27 48.14
C ALA A 748 28.04 9.56 46.98
N ALA A 749 28.11 8.68 45.96
CA ALA A 749 28.92 8.92 44.77
C ALA A 749 28.36 10.04 43.89
N LEU A 750 27.04 10.11 43.73
CA LEU A 750 26.37 11.19 43.01
C LEU A 750 26.53 12.52 43.75
N GLU A 751 26.29 12.54 45.07
CA GLU A 751 26.48 13.73 45.90
C GLU A 751 27.91 14.25 45.83
N ALA A 752 28.90 13.35 45.93
CA ALA A 752 30.32 13.69 45.81
C ALA A 752 30.70 14.18 44.41
N ALA A 753 29.95 13.83 43.36
CA ALA A 753 30.14 14.37 42.02
C ALA A 753 29.61 15.81 41.93
N PHE A 754 28.41 16.09 42.46
CA PHE A 754 27.88 17.45 42.55
C PHE A 754 28.75 18.36 43.42
N ASP A 755 29.19 17.87 44.59
CA ASP A 755 30.03 18.64 45.51
C ASP A 755 31.43 18.92 44.97
N GLY A 756 31.94 18.07 44.07
CA GLY A 756 33.18 18.36 43.34
C GLY A 756 33.03 19.40 42.23
N LEU A 757 31.81 19.68 41.79
CA LEU A 757 31.49 20.65 40.74
C LEU A 757 31.04 22.00 41.28
N LEU A 758 30.52 22.05 42.52
CA LEU A 758 30.29 23.29 43.26
C LEU A 758 31.65 23.92 43.62
#